data_AF-W5IIK8-F1
#
_entry.id   AF-W5IIK8-F1
#
_cell.length_a   1.000
_cell.length_b   1.000
_cell.length_c   1.000
_cell.angle_alpha   90.00
_cell.angle_beta   90.00
_cell.angle_gamma   90.00
#
_symmetry.space_group_name_H-M   'P 1'
#
loop_
_entity.id
_entity.type
_entity.pdbx_description
1 polymer ?
#
loop_
_entity_poly.entity_id
_entity_poly.type
_entity_poly.pdbx_seq_one_letter_code
_entity_poly.pdbx_strand_id
1 'polypeptide(L)'
;MGAINWRWAGKSFGKALLTFPFLLLACVLIFPNLTGNLTIFKNHMKSGSQLRYTSMIYHARMQTNGNLDVTEKLTVDLPNREGAWRQLYTRFLLDSRQATGIKNISVTNETSQQTYTQTSYQKANTHEISIDEWNSQAANTWYLTKVDDDGYIQETSSNPADLKLKPTQPGESRQTQRVELGWNIPVTYKGTYTFSIHMTFENAITQYRDASQFQWSLIDKSNTVPIDHVKGHFYFPEGTKKSWAWYHFTGESTKKRGAHNSLIFTADAVAPGQYLDILSMFTHDSMKCARKSTAAIVDKTQKTEADSEARYNKQIQQKARRTVWVFFGSTAASIIMACLAWSMALKAYKKYRYQPSGDYRREPPDFSPSLAVRVYEDMAANLGERVHGKTKSKQISSLMLSLISKKAIAVYPGKSSYYTSFNLDNPTDQEIGSAMVSMQNDRHQHSYASAMTVHILPALIHTDSQEYQDLHLNSTEAALGKVLLRVSEEKGSPTFDSTDMSSILKKKKNANLLKTFNSSLAGEYKQAYIKSASYPLGATLTAYLMVLLGLWEFFQASQLFSPFAYYLVLGLATIISGLAARKYGKIHPVTAKGKDYFYQAESLRNYLRDFSQFNDRGVQDLVLWDRYLVYAAAFGMTKEVLQQFHQQISAMNAMGQAQSGVDGQASLGMAAGMDYSMSATRWFWMPDILVSHKSFWGSGMGESSGLGGQGFANDMPSSAFNNFGDFASDFSSSFSSIGDTVGSAISQAYGSSDSGYSNSGYSGGGGFSGGGGFGGGGGGGGGGSFGGR
;
A
#
# COMPACT_ATOMS: atom_id res chain seq x y z
N MET A 1 29.32 -22.18 8.94
CA MET A 1 28.19 -21.22 8.95
C MET A 1 28.32 -20.32 7.73
N GLY A 2 27.66 -20.66 6.63
CA GLY A 2 27.79 -19.92 5.36
C GLY A 2 26.98 -18.63 5.39
N ALA A 3 27.63 -17.51 5.11
CA ALA A 3 27.00 -16.20 4.99
C ALA A 3 25.85 -16.24 3.98
N ILE A 4 24.62 -16.01 4.46
CA ILE A 4 23.46 -15.78 3.61
C ILE A 4 23.75 -14.50 2.83
N ASN A 5 24.00 -14.62 1.53
CA ASN A 5 24.33 -13.49 0.67
C ASN A 5 23.03 -12.68 0.42
N TRP A 6 22.76 -11.71 1.29
CA TRP A 6 21.57 -10.82 1.32
C TRP A 6 21.44 -9.88 0.10
N ARG A 7 22.18 -10.11 -0.99
CA ARG A 7 22.22 -9.17 -2.13
C ARG A 7 21.00 -9.25 -3.04
N TRP A 8 20.15 -10.28 -2.92
CA TRP A 8 19.01 -10.50 -3.84
C TRP A 8 17.62 -10.47 -3.19
N ALA A 9 17.51 -10.54 -1.86
CA ALA A 9 16.36 -9.97 -1.18
C ALA A 9 16.58 -8.45 -1.27
N GLY A 10 16.05 -7.81 -2.32
CA GLY A 10 16.35 -6.41 -2.65
C GLY A 10 16.45 -5.54 -1.39
N LYS A 11 17.35 -4.55 -1.38
CA LYS A 11 17.56 -3.67 -0.22
C LYS A 11 16.24 -3.11 0.38
N SER A 12 15.15 -3.09 -0.37
CA SER A 12 13.78 -2.79 0.06
C SER A 12 13.07 -3.90 0.86
N PHE A 13 13.33 -5.18 0.59
CA PHE A 13 12.67 -6.35 1.19
C PHE A 13 13.27 -6.76 2.53
N GLY A 14 14.61 -6.75 2.66
CA GLY A 14 15.27 -6.89 3.97
C GLY A 14 14.93 -5.73 4.91
N LYS A 15 14.80 -4.52 4.35
CA LYS A 15 14.25 -3.36 5.08
C LYS A 15 12.78 -3.60 5.46
N ALA A 16 11.92 -4.08 4.56
CA ALA A 16 10.51 -4.37 4.87
C ALA A 16 10.34 -5.39 6.02
N LEU A 17 11.15 -6.45 6.04
CA LEU A 17 11.14 -7.49 7.07
C LEU A 17 11.62 -6.96 8.44
N LEU A 18 12.56 -6.02 8.45
CA LEU A 18 13.06 -5.36 9.66
C LEU A 18 12.16 -4.21 10.11
N THR A 19 11.58 -3.45 9.19
CA THR A 19 10.67 -2.34 9.50
C THR A 19 9.35 -2.85 10.04
N PHE A 20 8.92 -4.06 9.70
CA PHE A 20 7.65 -4.63 10.16
C PHE A 20 7.54 -4.78 11.68
N PRO A 21 8.44 -5.51 12.37
CA PRO A 21 8.42 -5.57 13.83
C PRO A 21 8.72 -4.22 14.48
N PHE A 22 9.54 -3.36 13.87
CA PHE A 22 9.79 -2.01 14.39
C PHE A 22 8.58 -1.08 14.27
N LEU A 23 7.78 -1.16 13.20
CA LEU A 23 6.51 -0.45 13.05
C LEU A 23 5.47 -0.99 14.03
N LEU A 24 5.39 -2.31 14.20
CA LEU A 24 4.54 -2.92 15.23
C LEU A 24 4.94 -2.48 16.63
N LEU A 25 6.22 -2.49 16.95
CA LEU A 25 6.75 -2.04 18.25
C LEU A 25 6.53 -0.55 18.45
N ALA A 26 6.73 0.28 17.42
CA ALA A 26 6.45 1.71 17.46
C ALA A 26 4.95 1.97 17.66
N CYS A 27 4.06 1.24 16.97
CA CYS A 27 2.62 1.34 17.20
C CYS A 27 2.23 0.91 18.63
N VAL A 28 2.85 -0.14 19.17
CA VAL A 28 2.61 -0.59 20.56
C VAL A 28 3.13 0.42 21.59
N LEU A 29 4.26 1.08 21.34
CA LEU A 29 4.90 2.02 22.28
C LEU A 29 4.38 3.47 22.18
N ILE A 30 3.90 3.90 21.01
CA ILE A 30 3.46 5.28 20.77
C ILE A 30 1.98 5.48 21.12
N PHE A 31 1.13 4.46 20.94
CA PHE A 31 -0.31 4.58 21.20
C PHE A 31 -0.70 4.90 22.66
N PRO A 32 -0.02 4.39 23.71
CA PRO A 32 -0.31 4.79 25.08
C PRO A 32 -0.04 6.29 25.34
N ASN A 33 1.01 6.84 24.72
CA ASN A 33 1.47 8.22 24.93
C ASN A 33 0.66 9.27 24.14
N LEU A 34 -0.03 8.89 23.07
CA LEU A 34 -0.90 9.80 22.31
C LEU A 34 -2.22 10.13 23.01
N THR A 35 -2.60 9.36 24.04
CA THR A 35 -3.83 9.59 24.81
C THR A 35 -3.82 10.91 25.56
N GLY A 36 -2.65 11.41 26.00
CA GLY A 36 -2.51 12.66 26.76
C GLY A 36 -2.62 13.93 25.90
N ASN A 37 -2.17 13.90 24.65
CA ASN A 37 -2.14 15.09 23.78
C ASN A 37 -3.48 15.36 23.06
N LEU A 38 -4.39 14.38 23.01
CA LEU A 38 -5.69 14.52 22.36
C LEU A 38 -6.66 15.40 23.17
N THR A 39 -6.42 15.57 24.48
CA THR A 39 -7.19 16.45 25.36
C THR A 39 -7.07 17.92 24.95
N ILE A 40 -5.90 18.32 24.47
CA ILE A 40 -5.62 19.70 24.03
C ILE A 40 -6.28 19.98 22.67
N PHE A 41 -6.35 18.98 21.78
CA PHE A 41 -6.89 19.14 20.43
C PHE A 41 -8.43 19.11 20.39
N LYS A 42 -9.09 18.39 21.33
CA LYS A 42 -10.55 18.35 21.45
C LYS A 42 -11.17 19.72 21.78
N ASN A 43 -10.46 20.55 22.54
CA ASN A 43 -10.94 21.88 22.94
C ASN A 43 -10.90 22.91 21.81
N HIS A 44 -10.29 22.59 20.65
CA HIS A 44 -10.11 23.52 19.53
C HIS A 44 -11.02 23.27 18.32
N MET A 45 -11.78 22.15 18.26
CA MET A 45 -12.48 21.69 17.04
C MET A 45 -14.01 21.65 17.12
N LYS A 46 -14.62 22.51 17.94
CA LYS A 46 -16.05 22.87 17.84
C LYS A 46 -16.25 24.36 18.17
N SER A 47 -16.05 25.22 17.17
CA SER A 47 -16.30 26.67 17.25
C SER A 47 -16.60 27.16 15.83
N GLY A 48 -17.72 27.83 15.52
CA GLY A 48 -18.72 28.40 16.41
C GLY A 48 -19.99 28.84 15.69
N SER A 49 -21.06 28.06 15.84
CA SER A 49 -22.41 28.45 15.38
C SER A 49 -23.56 28.04 16.32
N GLN A 50 -23.27 27.42 17.47
CA GLN A 50 -24.29 26.98 18.43
C GLN A 50 -24.07 27.61 19.81
N LEU A 51 -25.17 28.02 20.45
CA LEU A 51 -25.23 28.48 21.84
C LEU A 51 -24.45 27.53 22.76
N ARG A 52 -23.71 28.07 23.72
CA ARG A 52 -22.97 27.27 24.70
C ARG A 52 -22.98 27.95 26.07
N TYR A 53 -23.03 27.17 27.14
CA TYR A 53 -22.76 27.69 28.48
C TYR A 53 -21.33 27.32 28.89
N THR A 54 -20.47 28.31 29.10
CA THR A 54 -19.07 28.08 29.49
C THR A 54 -18.94 27.79 30.98
N SER A 55 -19.86 28.29 31.80
CA SER A 55 -19.89 28.04 33.24
C SER A 55 -21.32 28.11 33.77
N MET A 56 -21.72 27.11 34.56
CA MET A 56 -22.94 27.12 35.35
C MET A 56 -22.62 26.87 36.82
N ILE A 57 -22.92 27.85 37.67
CA ILE A 57 -22.69 27.76 39.11
C ILE A 57 -24.03 27.78 39.83
N TYR A 58 -24.31 26.75 40.61
CA TYR A 58 -25.54 26.61 41.39
C TYR A 58 -25.26 26.74 42.87
N HIS A 59 -25.91 27.69 43.53
CA HIS A 59 -25.98 27.75 44.99
C HIS A 59 -27.41 27.44 45.41
N ALA A 60 -27.63 26.30 46.06
CA ALA A 60 -28.95 25.84 46.42
C ALA A 60 -29.05 25.62 47.94
N ARG A 61 -29.99 26.27 48.60
CA ARG A 61 -30.20 26.20 50.05
C ARG A 61 -31.57 25.61 50.36
N MET A 62 -31.55 24.48 51.06
CA MET A 62 -32.75 23.82 51.55
C MET A 62 -33.28 24.56 52.78
N GLN A 63 -34.60 24.81 52.80
CA GLN A 63 -35.26 25.52 53.88
C GLN A 63 -36.07 24.54 54.76
N THR A 64 -36.27 24.89 56.03
CA THR A 64 -37.03 24.08 56.99
C THR A 64 -38.51 23.98 56.63
N ASN A 65 -39.07 24.90 55.85
CA ASN A 65 -40.43 24.83 55.29
C ASN A 65 -40.57 23.84 54.11
N GLY A 66 -39.48 23.21 53.67
CA GLY A 66 -39.47 22.27 52.55
C GLY A 66 -39.25 22.90 51.17
N ASN A 67 -38.99 24.21 51.09
CA ASN A 67 -38.60 24.89 49.85
C ASN A 67 -37.11 24.75 49.57
N LEU A 68 -36.73 24.99 48.32
CA LEU A 68 -35.34 25.11 47.90
C LEU A 68 -35.11 26.50 47.31
N ASP A 69 -34.21 27.24 47.91
CA ASP A 69 -33.79 28.55 47.45
C ASP A 69 -32.56 28.40 46.56
N VAL A 70 -32.60 28.92 45.33
CA VAL A 70 -31.58 28.66 44.31
C VAL A 70 -31.09 29.97 43.71
N THR A 71 -29.78 30.11 43.63
CA THR A 71 -29.11 31.11 42.80
C THR A 71 -28.30 30.39 41.73
N GLU A 72 -28.62 30.65 40.47
CA GLU A 72 -27.92 30.14 39.31
C GLU A 72 -27.12 31.26 38.68
N LYS A 73 -25.81 31.08 38.53
CA LYS A 73 -24.93 31.98 37.81
C LYS A 73 -24.49 31.31 36.52
N LEU A 74 -25.03 31.80 35.40
CA LEU A 74 -24.92 31.21 34.08
C LEU A 74 -24.06 32.12 33.20
N THR A 75 -22.90 31.64 32.76
CA THR A 75 -22.08 32.30 31.74
C THR A 75 -22.38 31.66 30.38
N VAL A 76 -22.98 32.43 29.49
CA VAL A 76 -23.43 32.02 28.17
C VAL A 76 -22.58 32.66 27.09
N ASP A 77 -22.16 31.86 26.13
CA ASP A 77 -21.41 32.25 24.93
C ASP A 77 -22.37 32.21 23.73
N LEU A 78 -22.64 33.39 23.19
CA LEU A 78 -23.53 33.61 22.04
C LEU A 78 -22.69 33.76 20.78
N PRO A 79 -22.62 32.74 19.90
CA PRO A 79 -21.89 32.86 18.65
C PRO A 79 -22.68 33.68 17.63
N ASN A 80 -21.99 34.18 16.61
CA ASN A 80 -22.63 34.82 15.48
C ASN A 80 -23.47 33.80 14.68
N ARG A 81 -24.69 34.16 14.26
CA ARG A 81 -25.59 33.31 13.45
C ARG A 81 -26.45 34.15 12.49
N GLU A 82 -27.23 33.48 11.63
CA GLU A 82 -28.25 34.13 10.82
C GLU A 82 -29.38 34.66 11.74
N GLY A 83 -29.31 35.95 12.05
CA GLY A 83 -30.22 36.62 12.98
C GLY A 83 -29.62 36.89 14.35
N ALA A 84 -30.22 37.83 15.08
CA ALA A 84 -29.77 38.19 16.41
C ALA A 84 -30.34 37.26 17.48
N TRP A 85 -29.62 37.10 18.58
CA TRP A 85 -30.14 36.58 19.83
C TRP A 85 -30.95 37.66 20.51
N ARG A 86 -32.13 37.28 21.00
CA ARG A 86 -33.10 38.17 21.62
C ARG A 86 -33.64 37.60 22.92
N GLN A 87 -33.66 36.28 23.07
CA GLN A 87 -34.19 35.63 24.26
C GLN A 87 -33.32 34.46 24.69
N LEU A 88 -33.19 34.26 26.00
CA LEU A 88 -32.62 33.07 26.62
C LEU A 88 -33.65 32.46 27.54
N TYR A 89 -33.60 31.15 27.72
CA TYR A 89 -34.56 30.47 28.58
C TYR A 89 -33.99 29.22 29.24
N THR A 90 -34.61 28.88 30.37
CA THR A 90 -34.49 27.58 31.02
C THR A 90 -35.88 27.01 31.24
N ARG A 91 -36.05 25.71 31.02
CA ARG A 91 -37.33 25.00 31.19
C ARG A 91 -37.24 24.07 32.37
N PHE A 92 -38.26 24.07 33.20
CA PHE A 92 -38.37 23.22 34.37
C PHE A 92 -39.58 22.30 34.28
N LEU A 93 -39.44 21.08 34.79
CA LEU A 93 -40.57 20.15 34.99
C LEU A 93 -41.10 20.26 36.42
N LEU A 94 -42.18 21.00 36.65
CA LEU A 94 -42.88 20.95 37.94
C LEU A 94 -43.53 19.57 38.12
N ASP A 95 -43.44 19.03 39.32
CA ASP A 95 -43.94 17.72 39.67
C ASP A 95 -44.62 17.79 41.04
N SER A 96 -45.87 17.34 41.12
CA SER A 96 -46.64 17.31 42.36
C SER A 96 -46.00 16.46 43.47
N ARG A 97 -45.07 15.55 43.12
CA ARG A 97 -44.26 14.74 44.04
C ARG A 97 -42.92 15.38 44.42
N GLN A 98 -42.51 16.45 43.75
CA GLN A 98 -41.25 17.17 43.98
C GLN A 98 -41.52 18.68 43.99
N ALA A 99 -40.72 19.51 43.29
CA ALA A 99 -40.96 20.94 43.22
C ALA A 99 -42.32 21.25 42.56
N THR A 100 -43.23 21.85 43.33
CA THR A 100 -44.62 22.11 42.89
C THR A 100 -44.81 23.45 42.19
N GLY A 101 -43.87 24.39 42.36
CA GLY A 101 -43.97 25.74 41.82
C GLY A 101 -42.66 26.50 41.98
N ILE A 102 -42.57 27.66 41.36
CA ILE A 102 -41.40 28.55 41.41
C ILE A 102 -41.88 29.96 41.77
N LYS A 103 -41.22 30.61 42.71
CA LYS A 103 -41.51 31.99 43.12
C LYS A 103 -40.23 32.77 43.41
N ASN A 104 -40.36 34.04 43.80
CA ASN A 104 -39.25 34.92 44.16
C ASN A 104 -38.17 34.98 43.06
N ILE A 105 -38.62 35.06 41.81
CA ILE A 105 -37.76 35.07 40.64
C ILE A 105 -37.15 36.46 40.48
N SER A 106 -35.84 36.53 40.32
CA SER A 106 -35.16 37.72 39.84
C SER A 106 -34.05 37.35 38.87
N VAL A 107 -33.94 38.09 37.78
CA VAL A 107 -32.91 37.89 36.76
C VAL A 107 -32.07 39.17 36.68
N THR A 108 -30.75 39.02 36.76
CA THR A 108 -29.79 40.12 36.65
C THR A 108 -28.71 39.74 35.66
N ASN A 109 -28.43 40.61 34.71
CA ASN A 109 -27.25 40.51 33.86
C ASN A 109 -26.07 41.10 34.64
N GLU A 110 -25.18 40.25 35.14
CA GLU A 110 -23.98 40.68 35.87
C GLU A 110 -22.95 41.35 34.98
N THR A 111 -22.94 41.06 33.67
CA THR A 111 -22.04 41.69 32.72
C THR A 111 -22.37 43.18 32.53
N SER A 112 -23.66 43.52 32.44
CA SER A 112 -24.12 44.91 32.28
C SER A 112 -24.64 45.57 33.56
N GLN A 113 -24.69 44.82 34.67
CA GLN A 113 -25.33 45.22 35.93
C GLN A 113 -26.82 45.60 35.78
N GLN A 114 -27.50 45.04 34.78
CA GLN A 114 -28.92 45.31 34.50
C GLN A 114 -29.81 44.30 35.21
N THR A 115 -30.75 44.78 36.04
CA THR A 115 -31.83 43.96 36.62
C THR A 115 -33.02 43.92 35.68
N TYR A 116 -33.59 42.74 35.48
CA TYR A 116 -34.70 42.53 34.55
C TYR A 116 -36.03 42.59 35.30
N THR A 117 -37.05 43.17 34.67
CA THR A 117 -38.40 43.30 35.25
C THR A 117 -39.34 42.21 34.75
N GLN A 118 -40.32 41.81 35.56
CA GLN A 118 -41.31 40.83 35.12
C GLN A 118 -42.20 41.44 34.02
N THR A 119 -42.53 40.66 33.01
CA THR A 119 -43.46 41.06 31.93
C THR A 119 -44.54 40.00 31.68
N SER A 120 -45.66 40.43 31.11
CA SER A 120 -46.66 39.54 30.49
C SER A 120 -46.34 39.21 29.03
N TYR A 121 -45.27 39.79 28.47
CA TYR A 121 -44.83 39.56 27.11
C TYR A 121 -44.23 38.14 26.97
N GLN A 122 -44.93 37.29 26.21
CA GLN A 122 -44.65 35.84 26.08
C GLN A 122 -44.33 35.39 24.65
N LYS A 123 -44.12 36.32 23.71
CA LYS A 123 -43.89 35.96 22.30
C LYS A 123 -42.53 35.26 22.12
N ALA A 124 -42.56 33.96 21.80
CA ALA A 124 -41.39 33.14 21.51
C ALA A 124 -40.81 33.38 20.11
N ASN A 125 -41.63 33.80 19.13
CA ASN A 125 -41.16 34.05 17.77
C ASN A 125 -40.58 35.47 17.66
N THR A 126 -39.31 35.58 18.00
CA THR A 126 -38.62 36.87 18.04
C THR A 126 -38.51 37.51 16.65
N HIS A 127 -38.66 36.76 15.55
CA HIS A 127 -38.55 37.25 14.17
C HIS A 127 -39.78 38.00 13.66
N GLU A 128 -40.95 37.79 14.27
CA GLU A 128 -42.20 38.50 13.91
C GLU A 128 -42.20 39.96 14.37
N ILE A 129 -41.21 40.37 15.16
CA ILE A 129 -41.11 41.69 15.78
C ILE A 129 -39.85 42.39 15.30
N SER A 130 -40.00 43.67 14.96
CA SER A 130 -38.87 44.50 14.51
C SER A 130 -37.82 44.65 15.62
N ILE A 131 -36.57 44.92 15.25
CA ILE A 131 -35.48 45.11 16.24
C ILE A 131 -35.80 46.24 17.22
N ASP A 132 -36.38 47.34 16.71
CA ASP A 132 -36.69 48.53 17.49
C ASP A 132 -37.87 48.29 18.44
N GLU A 133 -38.87 47.56 17.97
CA GLU A 133 -40.01 47.14 18.79
C GLU A 133 -39.57 46.14 19.88
N TRP A 134 -38.66 45.22 19.57
CA TRP A 134 -38.11 44.30 20.55
C TRP A 134 -37.37 45.03 21.69
N ASN A 135 -36.46 45.94 21.34
CA ASN A 135 -35.66 46.65 22.32
C ASN A 135 -36.51 47.59 23.20
N SER A 136 -37.61 48.12 22.67
CA SER A 136 -38.51 49.02 23.42
C SER A 136 -39.54 48.28 24.28
N GLN A 137 -40.08 47.14 23.83
CA GLN A 137 -41.19 46.46 24.51
C GLN A 137 -40.77 45.22 25.32
N ALA A 138 -39.70 44.52 24.91
CA ALA A 138 -39.37 43.21 25.45
C ALA A 138 -38.01 43.15 26.14
N ALA A 139 -36.98 43.85 25.65
CA ALA A 139 -35.65 43.76 26.23
C ALA A 139 -35.61 44.14 27.72
N ASN A 140 -34.71 43.50 28.48
CA ASN A 140 -34.54 43.67 29.92
C ASN A 140 -35.76 43.24 30.76
N THR A 141 -36.55 42.30 30.25
CA THR A 141 -37.68 41.71 30.97
C THR A 141 -37.56 40.19 31.11
N TRP A 142 -38.25 39.59 32.07
CA TRP A 142 -38.35 38.14 32.22
C TRP A 142 -39.81 37.70 32.40
N TYR A 143 -40.11 36.44 32.09
CA TYR A 143 -41.42 35.83 32.26
C TYR A 143 -41.31 34.39 32.76
N LEU A 144 -42.38 33.88 33.36
CA LEU A 144 -42.56 32.46 33.65
C LEU A 144 -43.90 32.02 33.06
N THR A 145 -43.90 31.01 32.20
CA THR A 145 -45.11 30.55 31.51
C THR A 145 -45.15 29.03 31.36
N LYS A 146 -46.30 28.48 31.00
CA LYS A 146 -46.49 27.06 30.72
C LYS A 146 -46.01 26.74 29.30
N VAL A 147 -45.38 25.58 29.14
CA VAL A 147 -45.04 25.02 27.83
C VAL A 147 -45.66 23.64 27.66
N ASP A 148 -46.02 23.30 26.43
CA ASP A 148 -46.47 21.95 26.10
C ASP A 148 -45.30 20.96 25.97
N ASP A 149 -45.63 19.72 25.59
CA ASP A 149 -44.66 18.63 25.49
C ASP A 149 -43.66 18.82 24.34
N ASP A 150 -44.02 19.60 23.31
CA ASP A 150 -43.15 19.97 22.20
C ASP A 150 -42.33 21.25 22.49
N GLY A 151 -42.63 21.91 23.61
CA GLY A 151 -41.92 23.09 24.09
C GLY A 151 -42.40 24.39 23.45
N TYR A 152 -43.62 24.45 22.94
CA TYR A 152 -44.27 25.70 22.55
C TYR A 152 -44.89 26.38 23.76
N ILE A 153 -44.80 27.72 23.79
CA ILE A 153 -45.39 28.54 24.84
C ILE A 153 -46.91 28.51 24.69
N GLN A 154 -47.60 28.16 25.77
CA GLN A 154 -49.04 28.23 25.89
C GLN A 154 -49.37 29.59 26.51
N GLU A 155 -49.92 30.53 25.73
CA GLU A 155 -50.21 31.92 26.14
C GLU A 155 -51.31 32.00 27.23
N THR A 156 -51.04 31.45 28.41
CA THR A 156 -52.00 31.31 29.51
C THR A 156 -51.33 31.71 30.83
N SER A 157 -51.77 32.85 31.36
CA SER A 157 -51.34 33.56 32.60
C SER A 157 -49.84 33.81 32.80
N SER A 158 -49.49 35.05 33.09
CA SER A 158 -48.13 35.50 33.43
C SER A 158 -47.80 35.43 34.93
N ASN A 159 -48.74 34.97 35.77
CA ASN A 159 -48.55 34.94 37.21
C ASN A 159 -47.98 33.57 37.67
N PRO A 160 -46.77 33.53 38.27
CA PRO A 160 -46.17 32.29 38.77
C PRO A 160 -47.06 31.48 39.72
N ALA A 161 -47.95 32.15 40.46
CA ALA A 161 -48.88 31.49 41.38
C ALA A 161 -49.87 30.54 40.68
N ASP A 162 -50.26 30.84 39.44
CA ASP A 162 -51.22 30.06 38.66
C ASP A 162 -50.61 28.76 38.10
N LEU A 163 -49.27 28.70 38.04
CA LEU A 163 -48.52 27.54 37.55
C LEU A 163 -48.26 26.49 38.63
N LYS A 164 -48.64 26.78 39.88
CA LYS A 164 -48.36 25.93 41.04
C LYS A 164 -49.24 24.68 41.06
N LEU A 165 -48.60 23.52 41.20
CA LEU A 165 -49.25 22.23 41.41
C LEU A 165 -49.62 22.03 42.88
N LYS A 166 -50.69 21.25 43.11
CA LYS A 166 -51.00 20.76 44.46
C LYS A 166 -50.02 19.64 44.83
N PRO A 167 -49.39 19.65 46.01
CA PRO A 167 -48.54 18.55 46.45
C PRO A 167 -49.34 17.25 46.56
N THR A 168 -48.87 16.18 45.92
CA THR A 168 -49.51 14.86 45.95
C THR A 168 -49.55 14.31 47.36
N GLN A 169 -50.73 13.90 47.81
CA GLN A 169 -50.93 13.14 49.05
C GLN A 169 -50.86 11.62 48.81
N PRO A 170 -50.67 10.80 49.85
CA PRO A 170 -50.64 9.34 49.70
C PRO A 170 -51.92 8.81 49.00
N GLY A 171 -51.75 8.08 47.89
CA GLY A 171 -52.85 7.52 47.10
C GLY A 171 -53.29 8.37 45.89
N GLU A 172 -52.79 9.60 45.75
CA GLU A 172 -53.12 10.47 44.62
C GLU A 172 -52.19 10.26 43.41
N SER A 173 -52.73 10.50 42.22
CA SER A 173 -51.99 10.44 40.96
C SER A 173 -50.94 11.55 40.86
N ARG A 174 -49.82 11.24 40.21
CA ARG A 174 -48.76 12.21 39.90
C ARG A 174 -49.28 13.21 38.87
N GLN A 175 -49.02 14.49 39.08
CA GLN A 175 -49.26 15.56 38.11
C GLN A 175 -47.93 16.22 37.78
N THR A 176 -47.73 16.56 36.51
CA THR A 176 -46.53 17.24 36.04
C THR A 176 -46.91 18.40 35.14
N GLN A 177 -46.12 19.47 35.17
CA GLN A 177 -46.30 20.64 34.31
C GLN A 177 -44.95 21.19 33.90
N ARG A 178 -44.71 21.36 32.60
CA ARG A 178 -43.52 22.03 32.11
C ARG A 178 -43.75 23.54 32.12
N VAL A 179 -42.75 24.26 32.61
CA VAL A 179 -42.73 25.73 32.62
C VAL A 179 -41.43 26.24 32.03
N GLU A 180 -41.47 27.38 31.36
CA GLU A 180 -40.31 28.08 30.82
C GLU A 180 -40.11 29.39 31.57
N LEU A 181 -38.92 29.57 32.14
CA LEU A 181 -38.40 30.85 32.62
C LEU A 181 -37.55 31.45 31.51
N GLY A 182 -38.09 32.46 30.82
CA GLY A 182 -37.38 33.18 29.77
C GLY A 182 -36.99 34.57 30.20
N TRP A 183 -35.83 35.05 29.74
CA TRP A 183 -35.42 36.44 29.87
C TRP A 183 -35.01 37.03 28.52
N ASN A 184 -35.53 38.22 28.25
CA ASN A 184 -35.45 38.92 26.98
C ASN A 184 -34.25 39.85 27.01
N ILE A 185 -33.21 39.53 26.25
CA ILE A 185 -31.98 40.32 26.16
C ILE A 185 -32.10 41.41 25.08
N PRO A 186 -31.36 42.52 25.18
CA PRO A 186 -31.16 43.42 24.06
C PRO A 186 -30.65 42.67 22.83
N VAL A 187 -30.99 43.14 21.63
CA VAL A 187 -30.55 42.52 20.37
C VAL A 187 -29.04 42.30 20.36
N THR A 188 -28.63 41.03 20.33
CA THR A 188 -27.23 40.61 20.50
C THR A 188 -26.83 39.70 19.35
N TYR A 189 -25.84 40.07 18.56
CA TYR A 189 -25.35 39.23 17.45
C TYR A 189 -24.32 38.19 17.91
N LYS A 190 -23.44 38.60 18.83
CA LYS A 190 -22.43 37.73 19.43
C LYS A 190 -21.97 38.30 20.76
N GLY A 191 -21.46 37.46 21.66
CA GLY A 191 -20.82 37.90 22.89
C GLY A 191 -20.98 36.90 24.02
N THR A 192 -20.24 37.12 25.09
CA THR A 192 -20.32 36.29 26.30
C THR A 192 -20.93 37.13 27.42
N TYR A 193 -21.97 36.60 28.05
CA TYR A 193 -22.73 37.29 29.10
C TYR A 193 -22.87 36.40 30.32
N THR A 194 -22.90 37.01 31.50
CA THR A 194 -23.15 36.30 32.76
C THR A 194 -24.45 36.78 33.36
N PHE A 195 -25.36 35.84 33.61
CA PHE A 195 -26.65 36.09 34.24
C PHE A 195 -26.69 35.44 35.61
N SER A 196 -27.30 36.12 36.57
CA SER A 196 -27.64 35.61 37.89
C SER A 196 -29.14 35.50 38.00
N ILE A 197 -29.63 34.29 38.25
CA ILE A 197 -31.04 33.96 38.37
C ILE A 197 -31.28 33.46 39.79
N HIS A 198 -32.06 34.21 40.55
CA HIS A 198 -32.53 33.78 41.87
C HIS A 198 -33.96 33.26 41.73
N MET A 199 -34.27 32.14 42.39
CA MET A 199 -35.63 31.60 42.45
C MET A 199 -35.79 30.65 43.64
N THR A 200 -37.03 30.52 44.12
CA THR A 200 -37.38 29.56 45.16
C THR A 200 -38.32 28.50 44.58
N PHE A 201 -37.86 27.24 44.56
CA PHE A 201 -38.71 26.08 44.27
C PHE A 201 -39.55 25.74 45.50
N GLU A 202 -40.87 25.74 45.32
CA GLU A 202 -41.81 25.47 46.39
C GLU A 202 -42.01 23.98 46.60
N ASN A 203 -42.06 23.58 47.88
CA ASN A 203 -42.25 22.20 48.30
C ASN A 203 -41.27 21.25 47.60
N ALA A 204 -39.99 21.56 47.45
CA ALA A 204 -39.03 20.67 46.79
C ALA A 204 -38.68 19.43 47.62
N ILE A 205 -38.85 19.50 48.95
CA ILE A 205 -38.38 18.49 49.90
C ILE A 205 -39.57 17.66 50.42
N THR A 206 -39.40 16.34 50.47
CA THR A 206 -40.37 15.42 51.07
C THR A 206 -39.82 14.89 52.40
N GLN A 207 -40.63 14.97 53.46
CA GLN A 207 -40.26 14.44 54.79
C GLN A 207 -40.64 12.96 54.90
N TYR A 208 -39.67 12.10 55.17
CA TYR A 208 -39.87 10.69 55.53
C TYR A 208 -39.66 10.47 57.03
N ARG A 209 -39.90 9.25 57.51
CA ARG A 209 -39.75 8.90 58.93
C ARG A 209 -38.30 9.05 59.43
N ASP A 210 -37.33 8.74 58.58
CA ASP A 210 -35.91 8.62 58.90
C ASP A 210 -35.01 9.64 58.19
N ALA A 211 -35.53 10.41 57.22
CA ALA A 211 -34.82 11.47 56.53
C ALA A 211 -35.78 12.45 55.83
N SER A 212 -35.28 13.63 55.47
CA SER A 212 -35.86 14.53 54.48
C SER A 212 -35.14 14.31 53.17
N GLN A 213 -35.87 14.05 52.08
CA GLN A 213 -35.31 13.77 50.76
C GLN A 213 -35.55 14.93 49.81
N PHE A 214 -34.53 15.26 49.03
CA PHE A 214 -34.58 16.16 47.90
C PHE A 214 -33.99 15.48 46.67
N GLN A 215 -34.67 15.60 45.53
CA GLN A 215 -34.18 15.14 44.25
C GLN A 215 -34.37 16.26 43.22
N TRP A 216 -33.37 16.50 42.40
CA TRP A 216 -33.40 17.52 41.36
C TRP A 216 -32.54 17.09 40.18
N SER A 217 -33.11 17.19 38.98
CA SER A 217 -32.37 17.04 37.74
C SER A 217 -31.82 18.41 37.37
N LEU A 218 -30.55 18.72 37.61
CA LEU A 218 -30.03 20.06 37.28
C LEU A 218 -30.03 20.31 35.78
N ILE A 219 -29.68 19.25 35.02
CA ILE A 219 -29.61 19.26 33.57
C ILE A 219 -30.41 18.05 33.10
N ASP A 220 -31.44 18.27 32.29
CA ASP A 220 -32.31 17.22 31.78
C ASP A 220 -31.77 16.58 30.49
N LYS A 221 -32.19 15.35 30.18
CA LYS A 221 -31.82 14.63 28.93
C LYS A 221 -32.30 15.34 27.66
N SER A 222 -33.30 16.21 27.77
CA SER A 222 -33.77 17.05 26.66
C SER A 222 -32.87 18.25 26.38
N ASN A 223 -31.89 18.54 27.22
CA ASN A 223 -30.98 19.66 27.01
C ASN A 223 -30.11 19.44 25.76
N THR A 224 -30.24 20.33 24.78
CA THR A 224 -29.49 20.28 23.52
C THR A 224 -28.26 21.18 23.51
N VAL A 225 -28.07 21.99 24.55
CA VAL A 225 -26.99 22.99 24.63
C VAL A 225 -25.79 22.42 25.40
N PRO A 226 -24.57 22.43 24.83
CA PRO A 226 -23.37 21.98 25.53
C PRO A 226 -23.00 22.91 26.70
N ILE A 227 -22.46 22.32 27.78
CA ILE A 227 -22.03 23.04 28.98
C ILE A 227 -20.60 22.64 29.33
N ASP A 228 -19.68 23.60 29.38
CA ASP A 228 -18.25 23.32 29.58
C ASP A 228 -17.95 22.97 31.05
N HIS A 229 -18.46 23.77 31.98
CA HIS A 229 -18.20 23.59 33.42
C HIS A 229 -19.47 23.79 34.25
N VAL A 230 -19.74 22.84 35.14
CA VAL A 230 -20.82 22.92 36.12
C VAL A 230 -20.24 22.81 37.51
N LYS A 231 -20.67 23.68 38.42
CA LYS A 231 -20.33 23.61 39.84
C LYS A 231 -21.59 23.82 40.67
N GLY A 232 -21.91 22.89 41.55
CA GLY A 232 -23.02 23.06 42.49
C GLY A 232 -22.56 23.05 43.93
N HIS A 233 -23.17 23.91 44.74
CA HIS A 233 -23.00 23.97 46.18
C HIS A 233 -24.38 23.94 46.86
N PHE A 234 -24.67 22.83 47.56
CA PHE A 234 -25.94 22.59 48.24
C PHE A 234 -25.78 22.72 49.74
N TYR A 235 -26.56 23.62 50.32
CA TYR A 235 -26.62 23.88 51.74
C TYR A 235 -27.85 23.19 52.33
N PHE A 236 -27.64 22.36 53.33
CA PHE A 236 -28.72 21.84 54.16
C PHE A 236 -29.20 22.90 55.15
N PRO A 237 -30.40 22.75 55.74
CA PRO A 237 -30.83 23.63 56.81
C PRO A 237 -29.83 23.61 57.97
N GLU A 238 -29.65 24.77 58.62
CA GLU A 238 -28.85 24.87 59.82
C GLU A 238 -29.37 23.90 60.89
N GLY A 239 -28.47 23.22 61.63
CA GLY A 239 -28.86 22.17 62.59
C GLY A 239 -29.04 20.77 61.98
N THR A 240 -28.71 20.56 60.71
CA THR A 240 -28.68 19.23 60.08
C THR A 240 -27.68 18.30 60.75
N LYS A 241 -28.14 17.16 61.27
CA LYS A 241 -27.31 16.21 62.05
C LYS A 241 -26.58 15.22 61.15
N LYS A 242 -27.31 14.60 60.22
CA LYS A 242 -26.77 13.62 59.26
C LYS A 242 -27.23 14.01 57.86
N SER A 243 -26.38 13.80 56.86
CA SER A 243 -26.77 13.94 55.47
C SER A 243 -25.99 13.01 54.56
N TRP A 244 -26.60 12.70 53.43
CA TRP A 244 -26.08 11.84 52.39
C TRP A 244 -26.53 12.39 51.04
N ALA A 245 -25.72 12.21 50.02
CA ALA A 245 -26.14 12.52 48.67
C ALA A 245 -25.46 11.64 47.65
N TRP A 246 -26.13 11.55 46.53
CA TRP A 246 -25.75 10.85 45.34
C TRP A 246 -26.01 11.76 44.14
N TYR A 247 -25.18 11.64 43.11
CA TYR A 247 -25.38 12.35 41.87
C TYR A 247 -25.22 11.36 40.71
N HIS A 248 -26.02 11.55 39.68
CA HIS A 248 -25.97 10.76 38.46
C HIS A 248 -25.39 11.63 37.35
N PHE A 249 -24.14 11.37 36.98
CA PHE A 249 -23.47 12.02 35.86
C PHE A 249 -22.61 11.05 35.07
N THR A 250 -22.60 11.24 33.75
CA THR A 250 -21.88 10.38 32.80
C THR A 250 -20.50 10.91 32.38
N GLY A 251 -19.97 11.95 33.02
CA GLY A 251 -18.68 12.55 32.67
C GLY A 251 -17.73 12.75 33.85
N GLU A 252 -16.66 13.49 33.60
CA GLU A 252 -15.67 13.87 34.61
C GLU A 252 -16.33 14.72 35.69
N SER A 253 -16.21 14.31 36.95
CA SER A 253 -16.85 14.99 38.07
C SER A 253 -16.08 14.78 39.37
N THR A 254 -16.20 15.75 40.27
CA THR A 254 -15.67 15.64 41.63
C THR A 254 -16.77 15.87 42.66
N LYS A 255 -16.61 15.27 43.84
CA LYS A 255 -17.51 15.44 44.98
C LYS A 255 -16.72 15.71 46.24
N LYS A 256 -17.16 16.69 47.04
CA LYS A 256 -16.62 16.92 48.38
C LYS A 256 -17.67 17.50 49.33
N ARG A 257 -17.41 17.35 50.62
CA ARG A 257 -18.15 18.05 51.66
C ARG A 257 -17.62 19.46 51.82
N GLY A 258 -18.53 20.43 51.95
CA GLY A 258 -18.22 21.80 52.35
C GLY A 258 -18.46 22.02 53.85
N ALA A 259 -18.39 23.27 54.28
CA ALA A 259 -18.73 23.68 55.65
C ALA A 259 -20.19 23.30 56.01
N HIS A 260 -20.47 23.09 57.29
CA HIS A 260 -21.81 22.72 57.80
C HIS A 260 -22.43 21.50 57.09
N ASN A 261 -21.59 20.54 56.72
CA ASN A 261 -21.98 19.31 56.02
C ASN A 261 -22.66 19.53 54.65
N SER A 262 -22.46 20.71 54.04
CA SER A 262 -22.89 21.03 52.67
C SER A 262 -22.23 20.13 51.61
N LEU A 263 -22.80 20.09 50.42
CA LEU A 263 -22.31 19.29 49.30
C LEU A 263 -21.79 20.18 48.20
N ILE A 264 -20.61 19.87 47.69
CA ILE A 264 -20.01 20.56 46.55
C ILE A 264 -19.71 19.51 45.49
N PHE A 265 -20.17 19.76 44.26
CA PHE A 265 -19.84 18.93 43.10
C PHE A 265 -19.34 19.78 41.94
N THR A 266 -18.54 19.16 41.08
CA THR A 266 -18.22 19.69 39.74
C THR A 266 -18.53 18.65 38.68
N ALA A 267 -18.90 19.10 37.49
CA ALA A 267 -19.05 18.26 36.31
C ALA A 267 -18.53 19.04 35.09
N ASP A 268 -17.66 18.40 34.31
CA ASP A 268 -17.01 19.02 33.16
C ASP A 268 -17.46 18.39 31.85
N ALA A 269 -17.51 19.22 30.79
CA ALA A 269 -17.87 18.87 29.43
C ALA A 269 -19.21 18.10 29.32
N VAL A 270 -20.30 18.67 29.85
CA VAL A 270 -21.64 18.12 29.70
C VAL A 270 -22.10 18.24 28.25
N ALA A 271 -22.21 17.10 27.58
CA ALA A 271 -22.63 17.03 26.18
C ALA A 271 -24.15 17.16 26.02
N PRO A 272 -24.64 17.60 24.85
CA PRO A 272 -26.07 17.55 24.53
C PRO A 272 -26.66 16.15 24.77
N GLY A 273 -27.83 16.09 25.41
CA GLY A 273 -28.51 14.85 25.78
C GLY A 273 -27.97 14.15 27.03
N GLN A 274 -26.84 14.61 27.60
CA GLN A 274 -26.43 14.18 28.93
C GLN A 274 -27.25 14.89 29.99
N TYR A 275 -27.44 14.20 31.11
CA TYR A 275 -28.18 14.72 32.26
C TYR A 275 -27.32 14.69 33.50
N LEU A 276 -27.71 15.51 34.46
CA LEU A 276 -27.06 15.67 35.75
C LEU A 276 -28.14 15.68 36.83
N ASP A 277 -28.31 14.56 37.54
CA ASP A 277 -29.28 14.46 38.63
C ASP A 277 -28.58 14.46 39.98
N ILE A 278 -29.24 15.03 40.99
CA ILE A 278 -28.81 15.00 42.38
C ILE A 278 -29.95 14.44 43.23
N LEU A 279 -29.60 13.49 44.07
CA LEU A 279 -30.43 12.95 45.13
C LEU A 279 -29.73 13.22 46.47
N SER A 280 -30.43 13.81 47.42
CA SER A 280 -29.90 14.04 48.76
C SER A 280 -30.91 13.67 49.83
N MET A 281 -30.39 13.23 50.97
CA MET A 281 -31.16 12.88 52.16
C MET A 281 -30.47 13.50 53.37
N PHE A 282 -31.24 14.06 54.31
CA PHE A 282 -30.69 14.64 55.54
C PHE A 282 -31.65 14.52 56.72
N THR A 283 -31.16 14.68 57.95
CA THR A 283 -31.98 14.66 59.16
C THR A 283 -31.99 16.01 59.85
N HIS A 284 -33.19 16.48 60.19
CA HIS A 284 -33.42 17.75 60.87
C HIS A 284 -34.71 17.66 61.71
N ASP A 285 -34.67 18.15 62.95
CA ASP A 285 -35.72 17.92 63.95
C ASP A 285 -37.02 18.73 63.70
N SER A 286 -36.93 19.83 62.96
CA SER A 286 -38.02 20.80 62.82
C SER A 286 -38.39 21.12 61.36
N MET A 287 -38.54 20.08 60.54
CA MET A 287 -39.02 20.24 59.17
C MET A 287 -40.54 20.43 59.11
N LYS A 288 -40.98 21.41 58.33
CA LYS A 288 -42.39 21.77 58.06
C LYS A 288 -42.74 21.54 56.58
N CYS A 289 -42.30 20.42 56.01
CA CYS A 289 -42.59 20.06 54.62
C CYS A 289 -44.09 19.86 54.36
N ALA A 290 -44.57 20.30 53.20
CA ALA A 290 -45.94 20.04 52.74
C ALA A 290 -46.21 18.56 52.45
N ARG A 291 -45.18 17.80 52.06
CA ARG A 291 -45.27 16.35 51.83
C ARG A 291 -44.58 15.58 52.95
N LYS A 292 -45.33 14.62 53.51
CA LYS A 292 -44.87 13.75 54.58
C LYS A 292 -45.20 12.29 54.26
N SER A 293 -44.31 11.38 54.63
CA SER A 293 -44.49 9.94 54.52
C SER A 293 -43.98 9.25 55.78
N THR A 294 -44.64 8.17 56.19
CA THR A 294 -44.23 7.34 57.33
C THR A 294 -43.23 6.24 56.94
N ALA A 295 -42.88 6.14 55.65
CA ALA A 295 -41.89 5.18 55.17
C ALA A 295 -40.48 5.52 55.68
N ALA A 296 -39.68 4.49 55.91
CA ALA A 296 -38.23 4.61 56.10
C ALA A 296 -37.52 4.29 54.79
N ILE A 297 -36.61 5.16 54.36
CA ILE A 297 -36.02 5.10 53.02
C ILE A 297 -34.49 5.08 53.00
N VAL A 298 -33.81 5.46 54.09
CA VAL A 298 -32.36 5.70 54.06
C VAL A 298 -31.60 4.44 53.62
N ASP A 299 -31.85 3.32 54.29
CA ASP A 299 -31.15 2.05 54.02
C ASP A 299 -31.48 1.51 52.62
N LYS A 300 -32.76 1.59 52.22
CA LYS A 300 -33.21 1.11 50.91
C LYS A 300 -32.58 1.91 49.78
N THR A 301 -32.54 3.23 49.90
CA THR A 301 -31.99 4.12 48.88
C THR A 301 -30.47 3.95 48.78
N GLN A 302 -29.76 3.96 49.92
CA GLN A 302 -28.31 3.76 49.93
C GLN A 302 -27.89 2.42 49.34
N LYS A 303 -28.59 1.33 49.69
CA LYS A 303 -28.34 0.00 49.13
C LYS A 303 -28.60 -0.04 47.62
N THR A 304 -29.70 0.58 47.16
CA THR A 304 -30.06 0.63 45.75
C THR A 304 -28.98 1.31 44.91
N GLU A 305 -28.47 2.45 45.39
CA GLU A 305 -27.40 3.18 44.70
C GLU A 305 -26.05 2.43 44.73
N ALA A 306 -25.68 1.85 45.88
CA ALA A 306 -24.46 1.05 46.01
C ALA A 306 -24.46 -0.18 45.08
N ASP A 307 -25.58 -0.89 44.98
CA ASP A 307 -25.74 -2.03 44.06
C ASP A 307 -25.66 -1.60 42.59
N SER A 308 -26.18 -0.40 42.27
CA SER A 308 -26.10 0.20 40.93
C SER A 308 -24.64 0.51 40.54
N GLU A 309 -23.89 1.13 41.44
CA GLU A 309 -22.46 1.41 41.27
C GLU A 309 -21.66 0.12 41.07
N ALA A 310 -21.88 -0.89 41.92
CA ALA A 310 -21.17 -2.17 41.85
C ALA A 310 -21.43 -2.92 40.52
N ARG A 311 -22.69 -2.99 40.06
CA ARG A 311 -23.04 -3.66 38.79
C ARG A 311 -22.34 -3.00 37.60
N TYR A 312 -22.32 -1.68 37.55
CA TYR A 312 -21.66 -0.96 36.47
C TYR A 312 -20.14 -1.11 36.53
N ASN A 313 -19.53 -1.02 37.71
CA ASN A 313 -18.09 -1.25 37.88
C ASN A 313 -17.68 -2.63 37.35
N LYS A 314 -18.50 -3.66 37.61
CA LYS A 314 -18.30 -5.01 37.05
C LYS A 314 -18.41 -5.02 35.52
N GLN A 315 -19.38 -4.32 34.94
CA GLN A 315 -19.52 -4.23 33.48
C GLN A 315 -18.35 -3.48 32.82
N ILE A 316 -17.85 -2.40 33.42
CA ILE A 316 -16.62 -1.73 32.95
C ILE A 316 -15.47 -2.71 32.97
N GLN A 317 -15.23 -3.39 34.10
CA GLN A 317 -14.11 -4.32 34.22
C GLN A 317 -14.20 -5.45 33.19
N GLN A 318 -15.40 -5.99 32.95
CA GLN A 318 -15.60 -7.04 31.95
C GLN A 318 -15.38 -6.52 30.52
N LYS A 319 -15.90 -5.34 30.17
CA LYS A 319 -15.66 -4.73 28.85
C LYS A 319 -14.17 -4.41 28.65
N ALA A 320 -13.52 -3.81 29.64
CA ALA A 320 -12.09 -3.49 29.61
C ALA A 320 -11.23 -4.76 29.46
N ARG A 321 -11.50 -5.81 30.25
CA ARG A 321 -10.83 -7.10 30.12
C ARG A 321 -11.02 -7.68 28.73
N ARG A 322 -12.25 -7.70 28.21
CA ARG A 322 -12.54 -8.20 26.85
C ARG A 322 -11.76 -7.42 25.80
N THR A 323 -11.74 -6.09 25.88
CA THR A 323 -10.99 -5.24 24.96
C THR A 323 -9.49 -5.54 25.01
N VAL A 324 -8.92 -5.69 26.21
CA VAL A 324 -7.51 -6.07 26.40
C VAL A 324 -7.22 -7.45 25.80
N TRP A 325 -8.05 -8.46 26.08
CA TRP A 325 -7.88 -9.81 25.55
C TRP A 325 -7.96 -9.87 24.02
N VAL A 326 -8.93 -9.17 23.42
CA VAL A 326 -9.05 -9.12 21.95
C VAL A 326 -7.85 -8.39 21.35
N PHE A 327 -7.42 -7.28 21.95
CA PHE A 327 -6.27 -6.50 21.49
C PHE A 327 -4.98 -7.34 21.44
N PHE A 328 -4.59 -7.93 22.57
CA PHE A 328 -3.37 -8.73 22.67
C PHE A 328 -3.50 -10.08 21.94
N GLY A 329 -4.69 -10.68 21.94
CA GLY A 329 -4.98 -11.91 21.22
C GLY A 329 -4.78 -11.77 19.71
N SER A 330 -5.26 -10.66 19.13
CA SER A 330 -5.03 -10.36 17.70
C SER A 330 -3.56 -10.13 17.38
N THR A 331 -2.80 -9.40 18.22
CA THR A 331 -1.35 -9.24 17.99
C THR A 331 -0.63 -10.58 17.99
N ALA A 332 -0.92 -11.42 18.99
CA ALA A 332 -0.29 -12.71 19.16
C ALA A 332 -0.60 -13.64 17.98
N ALA A 333 -1.86 -13.67 17.54
CA ALA A 333 -2.28 -14.45 16.37
C ALA A 333 -1.52 -14.03 15.11
N SER A 334 -1.38 -12.72 14.86
CA SER A 334 -0.67 -12.19 13.70
C SER A 334 0.83 -12.48 13.72
N ILE A 335 1.47 -12.43 14.89
CA ILE A 335 2.88 -12.83 15.05
C ILE A 335 3.07 -14.33 14.79
N ILE A 336 2.24 -15.18 15.40
CA ILE A 336 2.32 -16.64 15.22
C ILE A 336 2.14 -17.01 13.75
N MET A 337 1.12 -16.44 13.10
CA MET A 337 0.84 -16.69 11.68
C MET A 337 1.95 -16.17 10.77
N ALA A 338 2.55 -15.01 11.08
CA ALA A 338 3.71 -14.51 10.35
C ALA A 338 4.90 -15.49 10.45
N CYS A 339 5.24 -15.96 11.66
CA CYS A 339 6.30 -16.94 11.85
C CYS A 339 6.03 -18.24 11.06
N LEU A 340 4.79 -18.74 11.08
CA LEU A 340 4.41 -19.94 10.33
C LEU A 340 4.54 -19.71 8.81
N ALA A 341 3.96 -18.64 8.27
CA ALA A 341 4.01 -18.33 6.84
C ALA A 341 5.45 -18.15 6.35
N TRP A 342 6.28 -17.41 7.09
CA TRP A 342 7.69 -17.22 6.75
C TRP A 342 8.51 -18.50 6.89
N SER A 343 8.26 -19.33 7.91
CA SER A 343 8.95 -20.61 8.04
C SER A 343 8.65 -21.54 6.86
N MET A 344 7.39 -21.57 6.39
CA MET A 344 6.96 -22.36 5.24
C MET A 344 7.53 -21.81 3.94
N ALA A 345 7.54 -20.48 3.77
CA ALA A 345 8.15 -19.83 2.62
C ALA A 345 9.67 -20.09 2.55
N LEU A 346 10.39 -20.01 3.67
CA LEU A 346 11.82 -20.30 3.76
C LEU A 346 12.13 -21.79 3.50
N LYS A 347 11.34 -22.71 4.07
CA LYS A 347 11.47 -24.15 3.81
C LYS A 347 11.21 -24.47 2.34
N ALA A 348 10.16 -23.91 1.75
CA ALA A 348 9.87 -24.04 0.33
C ALA A 348 11.04 -23.50 -0.52
N TYR A 349 11.54 -22.32 -0.19
CA TYR A 349 12.65 -21.70 -0.89
C TYR A 349 13.90 -22.60 -0.90
N LYS A 350 14.30 -23.12 0.26
CA LYS A 350 15.46 -24.01 0.38
C LYS A 350 15.25 -25.35 -0.33
N LYS A 351 14.05 -25.91 -0.29
CA LYS A 351 13.75 -27.25 -0.82
C LYS A 351 13.65 -27.28 -2.35
N TYR A 352 13.06 -26.26 -2.95
CA TYR A 352 12.67 -26.27 -4.36
C TYR A 352 13.63 -25.52 -5.28
N ARG A 353 14.56 -24.74 -4.72
CA ARG A 353 15.62 -24.07 -5.47
C ARG A 353 16.63 -25.10 -5.99
N TYR A 354 17.12 -24.88 -7.20
CA TYR A 354 18.23 -25.65 -7.77
C TYR A 354 19.54 -25.41 -6.99
N GLN A 355 20.26 -26.50 -6.71
CA GLN A 355 21.58 -26.44 -6.11
C GLN A 355 22.63 -26.63 -7.23
N PRO A 356 23.54 -25.66 -7.43
CA PRO A 356 24.57 -25.75 -8.46
C PRO A 356 25.52 -26.93 -8.16
N SER A 357 25.88 -27.65 -9.22
CA SER A 357 26.81 -28.78 -9.18
C SER A 357 28.27 -28.32 -9.08
N GLY A 358 28.61 -27.22 -9.76
CA GLY A 358 30.01 -26.79 -9.95
C GLY A 358 30.77 -27.56 -11.02
N ASP A 359 30.12 -28.48 -11.76
CA ASP A 359 30.76 -29.30 -12.79
C ASP A 359 31.04 -28.51 -14.08
N TYR A 360 31.84 -29.10 -14.96
CA TYR A 360 32.22 -28.59 -16.28
C TYR A 360 31.90 -29.62 -17.36
N ARG A 361 31.20 -29.22 -18.43
CA ARG A 361 30.84 -30.10 -19.55
C ARG A 361 31.20 -29.47 -20.88
N ARG A 362 31.89 -30.24 -21.73
CA ARG A 362 32.27 -29.82 -23.10
C ARG A 362 31.15 -30.03 -24.11
N GLU A 363 30.30 -31.02 -23.88
CA GLU A 363 29.24 -31.40 -24.81
C GLU A 363 28.16 -30.31 -24.86
N PRO A 364 27.65 -29.98 -26.05
CA PRO A 364 26.46 -29.15 -26.16
C PRO A 364 25.28 -29.85 -25.46
N PRO A 365 24.34 -29.10 -24.86
CA PRO A 365 23.18 -29.69 -24.21
C PRO A 365 22.25 -30.40 -25.20
N ASP A 366 21.49 -31.36 -24.67
CA ASP A 366 20.51 -32.17 -25.42
C ASP A 366 19.17 -31.43 -25.66
N PHE A 367 19.23 -30.11 -25.81
CA PHE A 367 18.06 -29.27 -26.08
C PHE A 367 18.41 -28.15 -27.06
N SER A 368 17.39 -27.65 -27.76
CA SER A 368 17.60 -26.64 -28.80
C SER A 368 18.20 -25.34 -28.27
N PRO A 369 18.83 -24.54 -29.14
CA PRO A 369 19.34 -23.23 -28.79
C PRO A 369 18.27 -22.28 -28.23
N SER A 370 17.04 -22.32 -28.77
CA SER A 370 15.93 -21.50 -28.27
C SER A 370 15.46 -21.91 -26.88
N LEU A 371 15.47 -23.20 -26.57
CA LEU A 371 15.16 -23.72 -25.25
C LEU A 371 16.28 -23.38 -24.25
N ALA A 372 17.54 -23.43 -24.69
CA ALA A 372 18.72 -23.09 -23.88
C ALA A 372 18.64 -21.69 -23.26
N VAL A 373 18.13 -20.70 -23.99
CA VAL A 373 17.90 -19.34 -23.45
C VAL A 373 17.02 -19.36 -22.22
N ARG A 374 15.90 -20.09 -22.30
CA ARG A 374 14.89 -20.15 -21.23
C ARG A 374 15.37 -20.99 -20.04
N VAL A 375 16.03 -22.10 -20.32
CA VAL A 375 16.69 -22.96 -19.32
C VAL A 375 17.72 -22.13 -18.54
N TYR A 376 18.58 -21.40 -19.24
CA TYR A 376 19.61 -20.56 -18.64
C TYR A 376 19.03 -19.40 -17.83
N GLU A 377 18.03 -18.68 -18.35
CA GLU A 377 17.34 -17.61 -17.62
C GLU A 377 16.70 -18.12 -16.32
N ASP A 378 16.04 -19.28 -16.39
CA ASP A 378 15.41 -19.90 -15.23
C ASP A 378 16.41 -20.44 -14.21
N MET A 379 17.54 -21.00 -14.69
CA MET A 379 18.65 -21.44 -13.85
C MET A 379 19.30 -20.24 -13.16
N ALA A 380 19.66 -19.20 -13.91
CA ALA A 380 20.25 -17.97 -13.37
C ALA A 380 19.32 -17.30 -12.35
N ALA A 381 18.00 -17.25 -12.63
CA ALA A 381 17.01 -16.76 -11.66
C ALA A 381 16.96 -17.63 -10.40
N ASN A 382 17.11 -18.95 -10.51
CA ASN A 382 17.25 -19.85 -9.36
C ASN A 382 18.54 -19.58 -8.57
N LEU A 383 19.64 -19.24 -9.26
CA LEU A 383 20.92 -18.95 -8.63
C LEU A 383 21.01 -17.53 -8.04
N GLY A 384 20.12 -16.62 -8.46
CA GLY A 384 20.18 -15.19 -8.11
C GLY A 384 21.18 -14.42 -8.98
N GLU A 385 21.51 -14.96 -10.15
CA GLU A 385 22.36 -14.31 -11.15
C GLU A 385 21.52 -13.36 -12.02
N ARG A 386 22.14 -12.27 -12.49
CA ARG A 386 21.52 -11.39 -13.47
C ARG A 386 21.87 -11.87 -14.87
N VAL A 387 20.85 -11.96 -15.73
CA VAL A 387 21.03 -12.24 -17.15
C VAL A 387 20.76 -10.96 -17.93
N HIS A 388 21.65 -10.65 -18.87
CA HIS A 388 21.53 -9.49 -19.73
C HIS A 388 20.84 -9.85 -21.07
N GLY A 389 20.29 -8.83 -21.75
CA GLY A 389 19.63 -8.97 -23.05
C GLY A 389 18.16 -9.40 -22.99
N LYS A 390 17.42 -9.14 -24.07
CA LYS A 390 16.01 -9.56 -24.19
C LYS A 390 15.93 -11.05 -24.55
N THR A 391 15.07 -11.81 -23.88
CA THR A 391 14.87 -13.25 -24.12
C THR A 391 14.68 -13.59 -25.60
N LYS A 392 13.74 -12.91 -26.27
CA LYS A 392 13.44 -13.16 -27.69
C LYS A 392 14.64 -12.90 -28.59
N SER A 393 15.36 -11.81 -28.34
CA SER A 393 16.55 -11.46 -29.11
C SER A 393 17.58 -12.59 -29.03
N LYS A 394 17.93 -13.05 -27.83
CA LYS A 394 18.85 -14.18 -27.63
C LYS A 394 18.38 -15.47 -28.29
N GLN A 395 17.07 -15.79 -28.22
CA GLN A 395 16.51 -16.98 -28.89
C GLN A 395 16.70 -16.92 -30.39
N ILE A 396 16.46 -15.75 -31.00
CA ILE A 396 16.62 -15.57 -32.44
C ILE A 396 18.11 -15.57 -32.81
N SER A 397 18.97 -14.89 -32.05
CA SER A 397 20.41 -14.89 -32.28
C SER A 397 21.02 -16.30 -32.19
N SER A 398 20.64 -17.09 -31.19
CA SER A 398 21.13 -18.47 -31.05
C SER A 398 20.62 -19.37 -32.18
N LEU A 399 19.36 -19.20 -32.61
CA LEU A 399 18.82 -19.95 -33.74
C LEU A 399 19.48 -19.55 -35.07
N MET A 400 19.73 -18.26 -35.29
CA MET A 400 20.49 -17.78 -36.45
C MET A 400 21.89 -18.41 -36.50
N LEU A 401 22.61 -18.44 -35.38
CA LEU A 401 23.91 -19.09 -35.30
C LEU A 401 23.83 -20.59 -35.53
N SER A 402 22.74 -21.24 -35.09
CA SER A 402 22.52 -22.67 -35.34
C SER A 402 22.31 -22.94 -36.83
N LEU A 403 21.53 -22.09 -37.51
CA LEU A 403 21.34 -22.17 -38.96
C LEU A 403 22.65 -21.94 -39.73
N ILE A 404 23.53 -21.06 -39.23
CA ILE A 404 24.87 -20.86 -39.81
C ILE A 404 25.76 -22.09 -39.60
N SER A 405 25.83 -22.61 -38.37
CA SER A 405 26.59 -23.83 -38.02
C SER A 405 26.15 -25.02 -38.88
N LYS A 406 24.85 -25.13 -39.18
CA LYS A 406 24.28 -26.18 -40.02
C LYS A 406 24.36 -25.89 -41.52
N LYS A 407 24.97 -24.78 -41.94
CA LYS A 407 25.09 -24.36 -43.36
C LYS A 407 23.74 -24.18 -44.07
N ALA A 408 22.73 -23.74 -43.34
CA ALA A 408 21.43 -23.36 -43.89
C ALA A 408 21.42 -21.91 -44.38
N ILE A 409 22.22 -21.04 -43.75
CA ILE A 409 22.41 -19.63 -44.12
C ILE A 409 23.87 -19.22 -43.96
N ALA A 410 24.28 -18.17 -44.66
CA ALA A 410 25.56 -17.49 -44.49
C ALA A 410 25.33 -16.04 -44.03
N VAL A 411 26.29 -15.48 -43.29
CA VAL A 411 26.23 -14.09 -42.81
C VAL A 411 27.51 -13.33 -43.14
N TYR A 412 27.35 -12.15 -43.74
CA TYR A 412 28.42 -11.27 -44.18
C TYR A 412 28.26 -9.86 -43.59
N PRO A 413 29.36 -9.13 -43.30
CA PRO A 413 29.28 -7.78 -42.73
C PRO A 413 28.74 -6.76 -43.73
N GLY A 414 28.07 -5.70 -43.27
CA GLY A 414 27.58 -4.62 -44.11
C GLY A 414 26.20 -4.86 -44.75
N LYS A 415 25.77 -3.91 -45.57
CA LYS A 415 24.46 -3.91 -46.27
C LYS A 415 24.44 -4.89 -47.44
N SER A 416 23.25 -5.39 -47.78
CA SER A 416 23.09 -6.35 -48.86
C SER A 416 23.48 -5.80 -50.24
N SER A 417 23.45 -4.48 -50.41
CA SER A 417 23.85 -3.78 -51.64
C SER A 417 25.32 -3.97 -52.02
N TYR A 418 26.21 -4.27 -51.07
CA TYR A 418 27.62 -4.51 -51.37
C TYR A 418 27.88 -5.87 -52.02
N TYR A 419 26.88 -6.75 -52.02
CA TYR A 419 27.04 -8.14 -52.45
C TYR A 419 26.22 -8.49 -53.70
N THR A 420 25.55 -7.53 -54.32
CA THR A 420 24.62 -7.78 -55.43
C THR A 420 25.29 -8.30 -56.70
N SER A 421 26.61 -8.12 -56.85
CA SER A 421 27.40 -8.55 -58.01
C SER A 421 28.08 -9.92 -57.86
N PHE A 422 27.93 -10.59 -56.70
CA PHE A 422 28.68 -11.82 -56.39
C PHE A 422 27.75 -13.02 -56.21
N ASN A 423 28.26 -14.22 -56.51
CA ASN A 423 27.58 -15.45 -56.13
C ASN A 423 27.98 -15.85 -54.70
N LEU A 424 27.08 -15.65 -53.75
CA LEU A 424 27.30 -15.93 -52.33
C LEU A 424 27.06 -17.39 -51.92
N ASP A 425 26.69 -18.28 -52.86
CA ASP A 425 26.58 -19.71 -52.61
C ASP A 425 27.96 -20.34 -52.37
N ASN A 426 29.02 -19.79 -52.96
CA ASN A 426 30.42 -20.17 -52.72
C ASN A 426 31.36 -19.02 -53.11
N PRO A 427 31.42 -17.94 -52.30
CA PRO A 427 32.15 -16.74 -52.66
C PRO A 427 33.67 -16.96 -52.63
N THR A 428 34.39 -16.28 -53.52
CA THR A 428 35.85 -16.21 -53.47
C THR A 428 36.33 -15.16 -52.47
N ASP A 429 37.53 -15.35 -51.93
CA ASP A 429 38.13 -14.40 -50.96
C ASP A 429 38.30 -13.00 -51.55
N GLN A 430 38.50 -12.91 -52.88
CA GLN A 430 38.62 -11.64 -53.61
C GLN A 430 37.29 -10.88 -53.69
N GLU A 431 36.17 -11.59 -53.91
CA GLU A 431 34.83 -10.99 -53.96
C GLU A 431 34.46 -10.41 -52.59
N ILE A 432 34.66 -11.18 -51.52
CA ILE A 432 34.43 -10.72 -50.14
C ILE A 432 35.32 -9.52 -49.80
N GLY A 433 36.61 -9.58 -50.16
CA GLY A 433 37.55 -8.48 -49.94
C GLY A 433 37.14 -7.19 -50.67
N SER A 434 36.68 -7.30 -51.91
CA SER A 434 36.21 -6.15 -52.70
C SER A 434 34.96 -5.48 -52.09
N ALA A 435 34.04 -6.27 -51.56
CA ALA A 435 32.88 -5.76 -50.82
C ALA A 435 33.32 -4.96 -49.58
N MET A 436 34.33 -5.44 -48.84
CA MET A 436 34.85 -4.75 -47.65
C MET A 436 35.57 -3.44 -47.97
N VAL A 437 36.34 -3.39 -49.06
CA VAL A 437 36.96 -2.15 -49.52
C VAL A 437 35.88 -1.12 -49.89
N SER A 438 34.78 -1.57 -50.53
CA SER A 438 33.65 -0.69 -50.85
C SER A 438 32.97 -0.13 -49.59
N MET A 439 32.83 -0.94 -48.53
CA MET A 439 32.31 -0.50 -47.23
C MET A 439 33.23 0.50 -46.52
N GLN A 440 34.55 0.31 -46.63
CA GLN A 440 35.55 1.18 -46.05
C GLN A 440 35.59 2.56 -46.73
N ASN A 441 35.37 2.63 -48.04
CA ASN A 441 35.33 3.89 -48.78
C ASN A 441 34.08 4.74 -48.44
N ASP A 442 33.02 4.11 -47.94
CA ASP A 442 31.76 4.74 -47.54
C ASP A 442 31.78 5.32 -46.09
N ARG A 443 32.93 5.28 -45.39
CA ARG A 443 33.17 5.58 -43.94
C ARG A 443 32.58 6.87 -43.34
N HIS A 444 32.04 7.80 -44.11
CA HIS A 444 31.43 9.03 -43.58
C HIS A 444 30.06 8.81 -42.88
N GLN A 445 29.45 7.63 -42.98
CA GLN A 445 28.23 7.29 -42.23
C GLN A 445 28.58 6.30 -41.09
N HIS A 446 28.33 6.64 -39.83
CA HIS A 446 28.71 5.84 -38.65
C HIS A 446 27.90 4.52 -38.45
N SER A 447 27.41 3.89 -39.53
CA SER A 447 26.38 2.83 -39.46
C SER A 447 26.71 1.54 -40.23
N TYR A 448 27.99 1.30 -40.58
CA TYR A 448 28.37 0.13 -41.39
C TYR A 448 28.76 -1.12 -40.57
N ALA A 449 29.40 -0.96 -39.41
CA ALA A 449 29.86 -2.08 -38.58
C ALA A 449 28.71 -2.89 -37.94
N SER A 450 27.50 -2.32 -37.87
CA SER A 450 26.34 -2.90 -37.19
C SER A 450 25.35 -3.59 -38.13
N ALA A 451 25.43 -3.36 -39.45
CA ALA A 451 24.58 -4.02 -40.45
C ALA A 451 25.17 -5.37 -40.83
N MET A 452 24.34 -6.42 -40.87
CA MET A 452 24.73 -7.76 -41.32
C MET A 452 23.79 -8.19 -42.44
N THR A 453 24.38 -8.78 -43.48
CA THR A 453 23.70 -9.38 -44.61
C THR A 453 23.58 -10.88 -44.39
N VAL A 454 22.35 -11.39 -44.51
CA VAL A 454 22.00 -12.81 -44.47
C VAL A 454 21.82 -13.29 -45.91
N HIS A 455 22.44 -14.42 -46.23
CA HIS A 455 22.26 -15.12 -47.49
C HIS A 455 21.69 -16.53 -47.23
N ILE A 456 20.61 -16.89 -47.92
CA ILE A 456 20.00 -18.23 -47.82
C ILE A 456 20.74 -19.18 -48.74
N LEU A 457 21.29 -20.26 -48.19
CA LEU A 457 22.00 -21.27 -48.96
C LEU A 457 21.03 -22.26 -49.64
N PRO A 458 21.43 -22.90 -50.76
CA PRO A 458 20.56 -23.76 -51.57
C PRO A 458 19.84 -24.86 -50.76
N ALA A 459 20.51 -25.42 -49.76
CA ALA A 459 19.96 -26.46 -48.89
C ALA A 459 18.71 -26.02 -48.10
N LEU A 460 18.56 -24.72 -47.78
CA LEU A 460 17.38 -24.22 -47.09
C LEU A 460 16.23 -23.85 -48.07
N ILE A 461 16.54 -23.59 -49.34
CA ILE A 461 15.59 -23.20 -50.38
C ILE A 461 14.75 -24.41 -50.83
N HIS A 462 15.40 -25.56 -51.03
CA HIS A 462 14.76 -26.79 -51.49
C HIS A 462 14.34 -27.68 -50.32
N THR A 463 13.23 -27.36 -49.67
CA THR A 463 12.80 -28.04 -48.43
C THR A 463 12.48 -29.53 -48.59
N ASP A 464 12.29 -30.02 -49.82
CA ASP A 464 12.02 -31.43 -50.13
C ASP A 464 13.28 -32.20 -50.53
N SER A 465 14.45 -31.56 -50.57
CA SER A 465 15.71 -32.18 -51.01
C SER A 465 16.41 -32.96 -49.91
N GLN A 466 17.31 -33.86 -50.30
CA GLN A 466 18.14 -34.62 -49.36
C GLN A 466 19.06 -33.67 -48.57
N GLU A 467 19.58 -32.61 -49.22
CA GLU A 467 20.41 -31.61 -48.58
C GLU A 467 19.68 -30.89 -47.43
N TYR A 468 18.37 -30.64 -47.56
CA TYR A 468 17.57 -30.07 -46.46
C TYR A 468 17.44 -31.05 -45.27
N GLN A 469 17.26 -32.34 -45.54
CA GLN A 469 17.17 -33.36 -44.48
C GLN A 469 18.50 -33.52 -43.73
N ASP A 470 19.62 -33.40 -44.44
CA ASP A 470 20.98 -33.47 -43.90
C ASP A 470 21.32 -32.27 -43.00
N LEU A 471 20.57 -31.16 -43.08
CA LEU A 471 20.68 -30.04 -42.13
C LEU A 471 20.26 -30.44 -40.70
N HIS A 472 19.44 -31.48 -40.55
CA HIS A 472 18.90 -31.94 -39.27
C HIS A 472 18.31 -30.80 -38.41
N LEU A 473 17.52 -29.90 -39.03
CA LEU A 473 16.91 -28.76 -38.33
C LEU A 473 15.88 -29.23 -37.31
N ASN A 474 15.96 -28.70 -36.09
CA ASN A 474 14.89 -28.89 -35.11
C ASN A 474 13.68 -28.01 -35.46
N SER A 475 12.58 -28.18 -34.72
CA SER A 475 11.30 -27.51 -35.03
C SER A 475 11.38 -25.98 -34.97
N THR A 476 12.19 -25.40 -34.07
CA THR A 476 12.34 -23.94 -33.93
C THR A 476 13.32 -23.36 -34.93
N GLU A 477 14.37 -24.10 -35.29
CA GLU A 477 15.29 -23.77 -36.39
C GLU A 477 14.56 -23.76 -37.73
N ALA A 478 13.80 -24.81 -38.04
CA ALA A 478 13.00 -24.88 -39.26
C ALA A 478 11.94 -23.76 -39.30
N ALA A 479 11.36 -23.40 -38.15
CA ALA A 479 10.41 -22.30 -38.07
C ALA A 479 11.07 -20.93 -38.32
N LEU A 480 12.29 -20.69 -37.84
CA LEU A 480 13.07 -19.49 -38.19
C LEU A 480 13.47 -19.51 -39.67
N GLY A 481 13.89 -20.67 -40.19
CA GLY A 481 14.19 -20.85 -41.62
C GLY A 481 13.03 -20.43 -42.51
N LYS A 482 11.79 -20.81 -42.17
CA LYS A 482 10.57 -20.34 -42.87
C LYS A 482 10.36 -18.83 -42.81
N VAL A 483 10.73 -18.18 -41.71
CA VAL A 483 10.69 -16.71 -41.59
C VAL A 483 11.70 -16.08 -42.55
N LEU A 484 12.92 -16.61 -42.61
CA LEU A 484 13.98 -16.12 -43.50
C LEU A 484 13.63 -16.35 -44.98
N LEU A 485 13.12 -17.53 -45.33
CA LEU A 485 12.64 -17.84 -46.68
C LEU A 485 11.55 -16.86 -47.13
N ARG A 486 10.60 -16.53 -46.24
CA ARG A 486 9.58 -15.52 -46.55
C ARG A 486 10.17 -14.14 -46.85
N VAL A 487 11.26 -13.76 -46.17
CA VAL A 487 11.96 -12.49 -46.45
C VAL A 487 12.60 -12.53 -47.83
N SER A 488 13.28 -13.63 -48.16
CA SER A 488 13.87 -13.86 -49.49
C SER A 488 12.83 -13.83 -50.62
N GLU A 489 11.72 -14.58 -50.46
CA GLU A 489 10.60 -14.63 -51.42
C GLU A 489 10.02 -13.25 -51.71
N GLU A 490 9.78 -12.45 -50.66
CA GLU A 490 9.19 -11.12 -50.83
C GLU A 490 10.16 -10.05 -51.33
N LYS A 491 11.46 -10.21 -51.07
CA LYS A 491 12.50 -9.35 -51.63
C LYS A 491 12.78 -9.70 -53.09
N GLY A 492 12.61 -10.96 -53.47
CA GLY A 492 13.03 -11.49 -54.78
C GLY A 492 14.53 -11.76 -54.86
N SER A 493 15.21 -11.95 -53.72
CA SER A 493 16.65 -12.21 -53.65
C SER A 493 16.98 -13.10 -52.44
N PRO A 494 17.88 -14.10 -52.58
CA PRO A 494 18.34 -14.93 -51.46
C PRO A 494 19.18 -14.13 -50.45
N THR A 495 19.58 -12.91 -50.78
CA THR A 495 20.46 -12.05 -49.98
C THR A 495 19.71 -10.82 -49.45
N PHE A 496 19.68 -10.64 -48.14
CA PHE A 496 18.96 -9.53 -47.49
C PHE A 496 19.62 -9.09 -46.19
N ASP A 497 19.41 -7.85 -45.78
CA ASP A 497 19.92 -7.32 -44.53
C ASP A 497 18.81 -7.06 -43.49
N SER A 498 19.18 -6.54 -42.33
CA SER A 498 18.24 -6.23 -41.25
C SER A 498 17.17 -5.21 -41.63
N THR A 499 17.45 -4.30 -42.56
CA THR A 499 16.49 -3.28 -43.03
C THR A 499 15.42 -3.93 -43.88
N ASP A 500 15.83 -4.77 -44.84
CA ASP A 500 14.92 -5.58 -45.65
C ASP A 500 14.01 -6.42 -44.78
N MET A 501 14.62 -7.16 -43.85
CA MET A 501 13.93 -8.03 -42.89
C MET A 501 12.90 -7.25 -42.06
N SER A 502 13.29 -6.09 -41.51
CA SER A 502 12.37 -5.24 -40.76
C SER A 502 11.19 -4.78 -41.63
N SER A 503 11.45 -4.35 -42.86
CA SER A 503 10.42 -3.78 -43.72
C SER A 503 9.40 -4.84 -44.16
N ILE A 504 9.86 -6.06 -44.44
CA ILE A 504 9.04 -7.17 -44.92
C ILE A 504 8.26 -7.83 -43.78
N LEU A 505 8.91 -8.10 -42.65
CA LEU A 505 8.26 -8.81 -41.53
C LEU A 505 7.19 -7.97 -40.82
N LYS A 506 7.31 -6.64 -40.85
CA LYS A 506 6.29 -5.72 -40.29
C LYS A 506 5.00 -5.64 -41.13
N LYS A 507 5.00 -6.16 -42.37
CA LYS A 507 3.79 -6.19 -43.21
C LYS A 507 2.72 -7.09 -42.58
N LYS A 508 1.48 -6.62 -42.51
CA LYS A 508 0.35 -7.35 -41.89
C LYS A 508 0.18 -8.79 -42.41
N LYS A 509 0.43 -9.03 -43.70
CA LYS A 509 0.33 -10.38 -44.30
C LYS A 509 1.26 -11.43 -43.66
N ASN A 510 2.37 -11.00 -43.05
CA ASN A 510 3.34 -11.88 -42.38
C ASN A 510 3.05 -12.08 -40.89
N ALA A 511 2.01 -11.44 -40.33
CA ALA A 511 1.67 -11.55 -38.92
C ALA A 511 1.37 -13.00 -38.49
N ASN A 512 0.69 -13.78 -39.33
CA ASN A 512 0.39 -15.18 -39.01
C ASN A 512 1.64 -16.06 -38.96
N LEU A 513 2.59 -15.84 -39.87
CA LEU A 513 3.88 -16.54 -39.87
C LEU A 513 4.66 -16.25 -38.58
N LEU A 514 4.71 -14.98 -38.17
CA LEU A 514 5.38 -14.55 -36.94
C LEU A 514 4.69 -15.07 -35.67
N LYS A 515 3.36 -15.15 -35.66
CA LYS A 515 2.58 -15.77 -34.57
C LYS A 515 2.88 -17.26 -34.47
N THR A 516 2.95 -17.98 -35.61
CA THR A 516 3.29 -19.40 -35.64
C THR A 516 4.71 -19.64 -35.14
N PHE A 517 5.69 -18.88 -35.62
CA PHE A 517 7.06 -18.95 -35.15
C PHE A 517 7.16 -18.70 -33.64
N ASN A 518 6.55 -17.62 -33.14
CA ASN A 518 6.53 -17.31 -31.71
C ASN A 518 5.82 -18.40 -30.89
N SER A 519 4.79 -19.04 -31.44
CA SER A 519 4.10 -20.17 -30.81
C SER A 519 4.96 -21.43 -30.76
N SER A 520 5.81 -21.68 -31.76
CA SER A 520 6.80 -22.77 -31.72
C SER A 520 7.82 -22.56 -30.59
N LEU A 521 8.35 -21.34 -30.45
CA LEU A 521 9.28 -21.00 -29.34
C LEU A 521 8.62 -21.20 -27.96
N ALA A 522 7.38 -20.73 -27.80
CA ALA A 522 6.65 -20.88 -26.54
C ALA A 522 6.23 -22.34 -26.27
N GLY A 523 5.86 -23.07 -27.33
CA GLY A 523 5.44 -24.47 -27.27
C GLY A 523 6.56 -25.39 -26.82
N GLU A 524 7.76 -25.22 -27.38
CA GLU A 524 8.95 -25.98 -27.00
C GLU A 524 9.27 -25.82 -25.50
N TYR A 525 9.29 -24.58 -25.00
CA TYR A 525 9.50 -24.32 -23.58
C TYR A 525 8.41 -24.94 -22.68
N LYS A 526 7.15 -24.93 -23.13
CA LYS A 526 6.04 -25.55 -22.39
C LYS A 526 6.17 -27.08 -22.35
N GLN A 527 6.55 -27.71 -23.46
CA GLN A 527 6.77 -29.16 -23.58
C GLN A 527 8.01 -29.65 -22.83
N ALA A 528 8.96 -28.75 -22.56
CA ALA A 528 10.15 -29.08 -21.76
C ALA A 528 9.82 -29.39 -20.28
N TYR A 529 8.66 -28.95 -19.76
CA TYR A 529 8.20 -29.18 -18.38
C TYR A 529 9.29 -28.94 -17.31
N ILE A 530 10.09 -27.87 -17.46
CA ILE A 530 11.24 -27.55 -16.57
C ILE A 530 10.78 -27.30 -15.13
N LYS A 531 9.61 -26.69 -14.98
CA LYS A 531 9.02 -26.26 -13.69
C LYS A 531 7.64 -26.88 -13.52
N SER A 532 7.30 -27.31 -12.31
CA SER A 532 5.97 -27.83 -12.01
C SER A 532 4.93 -26.70 -11.97
N ALA A 533 3.71 -27.01 -12.42
CA ALA A 533 2.57 -26.09 -12.36
C ALA A 533 2.12 -25.79 -10.92
N SER A 534 2.34 -26.73 -10.01
CA SER A 534 1.89 -26.66 -8.62
C SER A 534 2.84 -25.86 -7.73
N TYR A 535 2.26 -25.06 -6.84
CA TYR A 535 2.99 -24.35 -5.78
C TYR A 535 3.07 -25.22 -4.52
N PRO A 536 4.04 -24.96 -3.63
CA PRO A 536 4.06 -25.58 -2.31
C PRO A 536 2.82 -25.19 -1.50
N LEU A 537 1.84 -26.12 -1.44
CA LEU A 537 0.51 -25.92 -0.83
C LEU A 537 0.59 -25.26 0.55
N GLY A 538 1.51 -25.72 1.40
CA GLY A 538 1.65 -25.19 2.76
C GLY A 538 2.10 -23.73 2.83
N ALA A 539 3.01 -23.28 1.97
CA ALA A 539 3.45 -21.88 1.93
C ALA A 539 2.37 -20.97 1.32
N THR A 540 1.63 -21.46 0.32
CA THR A 540 0.52 -20.70 -0.25
C THR A 540 -0.68 -20.60 0.69
N LEU A 541 -1.04 -21.68 1.38
CA LEU A 541 -2.17 -21.74 2.29
C LEU A 541 -1.95 -20.82 3.50
N THR A 542 -0.78 -20.89 4.13
CA THR A 542 -0.45 -20.03 5.28
C THR A 542 -0.46 -18.54 4.92
N ALA A 543 -0.01 -18.18 3.72
CA ALA A 543 -0.10 -16.80 3.24
C ALA A 543 -1.55 -16.34 3.00
N TYR A 544 -2.42 -17.20 2.46
CA TYR A 544 -3.85 -16.87 2.32
C TYR A 544 -4.55 -16.74 3.67
N LEU A 545 -4.24 -17.60 4.63
CA LEU A 545 -4.75 -17.51 5.99
C LEU A 545 -4.33 -16.20 6.68
N MET A 546 -3.11 -15.70 6.42
CA MET A 546 -2.70 -14.36 6.88
C MET A 546 -3.53 -13.25 6.25
N VAL A 547 -3.83 -13.33 4.95
CA VAL A 547 -4.69 -12.32 4.30
C VAL A 547 -6.09 -12.34 4.92
N LEU A 548 -6.66 -13.52 5.15
CA LEU A 548 -7.95 -13.66 5.83
C LEU A 548 -7.92 -13.11 7.26
N LEU A 549 -6.84 -13.34 8.01
CA LEU A 549 -6.64 -12.78 9.34
C LEU A 549 -6.60 -11.24 9.31
N GLY A 550 -5.87 -10.64 8.37
CA GLY A 550 -5.83 -9.19 8.24
C GLY A 550 -7.17 -8.58 7.78
N LEU A 551 -7.93 -9.27 6.94
CA LEU A 551 -9.31 -8.87 6.60
C LEU A 551 -10.24 -8.97 7.81
N TRP A 552 -10.07 -9.99 8.65
CA TRP A 552 -10.77 -10.09 9.93
C TRP A 552 -10.41 -8.94 10.88
N GLU A 553 -9.13 -8.55 10.96
CA GLU A 553 -8.69 -7.39 11.73
C GLU A 553 -9.30 -6.08 11.21
N PHE A 554 -9.45 -5.92 9.88
CA PHE A 554 -10.19 -4.79 9.32
C PHE A 554 -11.69 -4.82 9.63
N PHE A 555 -12.30 -6.01 9.62
CA PHE A 555 -13.68 -6.15 10.09
C PHE A 555 -13.79 -5.74 11.57
N GLN A 556 -12.85 -6.13 12.42
CA GLN A 556 -12.82 -5.68 13.82
C GLN A 556 -12.67 -4.16 13.92
N ALA A 557 -11.92 -3.51 13.01
CA ALA A 557 -11.85 -2.05 12.95
C ALA A 557 -13.21 -1.41 12.59
N SER A 558 -14.06 -2.06 11.81
CA SER A 558 -15.37 -1.51 11.42
C SER A 558 -16.46 -1.66 12.49
N GLN A 559 -16.28 -2.57 13.45
CA GLN A 559 -17.27 -2.90 14.51
C GLN A 559 -17.28 -1.94 15.73
N LEU A 560 -16.90 -0.66 15.57
CA LEU A 560 -17.04 0.46 16.54
C LEU A 560 -15.86 0.71 17.52
N PHE A 561 -15.38 1.96 17.51
CA PHE A 561 -14.54 2.70 18.47
C PHE A 561 -13.20 2.08 18.94
N SER A 562 -12.32 2.96 19.45
CA SER A 562 -10.91 2.73 19.82
C SER A 562 -10.54 1.30 20.24
N PRO A 563 -9.47 0.69 19.67
CA PRO A 563 -8.43 1.34 18.85
C PRO A 563 -8.56 1.01 17.34
N PHE A 564 -9.44 1.73 16.63
CA PHE A 564 -9.61 1.65 15.17
C PHE A 564 -8.27 1.66 14.40
N ALA A 565 -7.42 2.64 14.71
CA ALA A 565 -6.14 2.82 14.02
C ALA A 565 -5.17 1.65 14.28
N TYR A 566 -5.23 1.02 15.45
CA TYR A 566 -4.43 -0.17 15.73
C TYR A 566 -4.82 -1.33 14.82
N TYR A 567 -6.11 -1.67 14.72
CA TYR A 567 -6.56 -2.78 13.89
C TYR A 567 -6.39 -2.49 12.40
N LEU A 568 -6.46 -1.22 11.99
CA LEU A 568 -6.14 -0.81 10.63
C LEU A 568 -4.64 -1.05 10.31
N VAL A 569 -3.74 -0.62 11.19
CA VAL A 569 -2.31 -0.83 10.98
C VAL A 569 -1.95 -2.31 11.08
N LEU A 570 -2.50 -3.03 12.07
CA LEU A 570 -2.28 -4.46 12.25
C LEU A 570 -2.79 -5.25 11.03
N GLY A 571 -4.01 -5.00 10.57
CA GLY A 571 -4.58 -5.67 9.39
C GLY A 571 -3.76 -5.44 8.12
N LEU A 572 -3.37 -4.18 7.86
CA LEU A 572 -2.51 -3.84 6.72
C LEU A 572 -1.17 -4.55 6.81
N ALA A 573 -0.57 -4.53 8.00
CA ALA A 573 0.69 -5.19 8.29
C ALA A 573 0.58 -6.72 8.02
N THR A 574 -0.42 -7.39 8.60
CA THR A 574 -0.68 -8.82 8.42
C THR A 574 -0.83 -9.20 6.95
N ILE A 575 -1.59 -8.42 6.17
CA ILE A 575 -1.78 -8.65 4.73
C ILE A 575 -0.46 -8.48 3.95
N ILE A 576 0.27 -7.39 4.17
CA ILE A 576 1.54 -7.13 3.48
C ILE A 576 2.55 -8.24 3.77
N SER A 577 2.65 -8.68 5.03
CA SER A 577 3.51 -9.80 5.43
C SER A 577 3.10 -11.11 4.74
N GLY A 578 1.80 -11.42 4.68
CA GLY A 578 1.27 -12.59 3.96
C GLY A 578 1.59 -12.56 2.46
N LEU A 579 1.40 -11.42 1.79
CA LEU A 579 1.73 -11.23 0.38
C LEU A 579 3.24 -11.33 0.12
N ALA A 580 4.06 -10.79 1.03
CA ALA A 580 5.52 -10.89 0.95
C ALA A 580 5.99 -12.34 1.13
N ALA A 581 5.48 -13.05 2.14
CA ALA A 581 5.77 -14.46 2.37
C ALA A 581 5.35 -15.32 1.17
N ARG A 582 4.17 -15.05 0.58
CA ARG A 582 3.73 -15.69 -0.67
C ARG A 582 4.71 -15.42 -1.80
N LYS A 583 5.05 -14.16 -2.07
CA LYS A 583 5.95 -13.80 -3.17
C LYS A 583 7.32 -14.47 -3.00
N TYR A 584 7.82 -14.53 -1.77
CA TYR A 584 9.08 -15.20 -1.44
C TYR A 584 8.99 -16.73 -1.59
N GLY A 585 7.92 -17.34 -1.11
CA GLY A 585 7.67 -18.78 -1.18
C GLY A 585 7.14 -19.28 -2.54
N LYS A 586 6.79 -18.37 -3.46
CA LYS A 586 6.31 -18.66 -4.82
C LYS A 586 7.49 -19.08 -5.70
N ILE A 587 8.07 -20.22 -5.37
CA ILE A 587 9.04 -20.91 -6.21
C ILE A 587 8.33 -22.08 -6.86
N HIS A 588 8.39 -22.14 -8.18
CA HIS A 588 7.97 -23.31 -8.92
C HIS A 588 9.03 -24.40 -8.70
N PRO A 589 8.66 -25.56 -8.12
CA PRO A 589 9.54 -26.70 -8.05
C PRO A 589 10.14 -27.03 -9.42
N VAL A 590 11.46 -27.17 -9.47
CA VAL A 590 12.16 -27.68 -10.65
C VAL A 590 11.85 -29.17 -10.76
N THR A 591 11.35 -29.62 -11.91
CA THR A 591 11.06 -31.05 -12.15
C THR A 591 12.36 -31.84 -12.26
N ALA A 592 12.31 -33.18 -12.23
CA ALA A 592 13.50 -34.01 -12.41
C ALA A 592 14.21 -33.70 -13.75
N LYS A 593 13.43 -33.59 -14.84
CA LYS A 593 13.91 -33.19 -16.17
C LYS A 593 14.47 -31.76 -16.18
N GLY A 594 13.82 -30.83 -15.48
CA GLY A 594 14.32 -29.46 -15.35
C GLY A 594 15.66 -29.36 -14.61
N LYS A 595 15.90 -30.23 -13.61
CA LYS A 595 17.19 -30.28 -12.91
C LYS A 595 18.31 -30.74 -13.83
N ASP A 596 18.04 -31.73 -14.67
CA ASP A 596 18.99 -32.20 -15.69
C ASP A 596 19.29 -31.09 -16.71
N TYR A 597 18.27 -30.38 -17.20
CA TYR A 597 18.49 -29.23 -18.08
C TYR A 597 19.31 -28.11 -17.43
N PHE A 598 19.06 -27.80 -16.16
CA PHE A 598 19.88 -26.85 -15.42
C PHE A 598 21.31 -27.34 -15.25
N TYR A 599 21.52 -28.63 -14.98
CA TYR A 599 22.86 -29.22 -14.88
C TYR A 599 23.64 -29.10 -16.19
N GLN A 600 23.02 -29.46 -17.32
CA GLN A 600 23.66 -29.34 -18.64
C GLN A 600 23.97 -27.87 -18.99
N ALA A 601 23.06 -26.95 -18.71
CA ALA A 601 23.28 -25.51 -18.94
C ALA A 601 24.35 -24.92 -18.01
N GLU A 602 24.36 -25.30 -16.73
CA GLU A 602 25.33 -24.85 -15.73
C GLU A 602 26.74 -25.30 -16.12
N SER A 603 26.90 -26.59 -16.40
CA SER A 603 28.20 -27.19 -16.66
C SER A 603 28.81 -26.71 -17.98
N LEU A 604 28.00 -26.50 -19.02
CA LEU A 604 28.46 -25.85 -20.25
C LEU A 604 28.79 -24.36 -20.02
N ARG A 605 27.97 -23.62 -19.27
CA ARG A 605 28.26 -22.22 -18.93
C ARG A 605 29.60 -22.09 -18.20
N ASN A 606 29.86 -22.94 -17.22
CA ASN A 606 31.12 -22.94 -16.47
C ASN A 606 32.30 -23.21 -17.41
N TYR A 607 32.17 -24.22 -18.29
CA TYR A 607 33.17 -24.51 -19.33
C TYR A 607 33.44 -23.35 -20.27
N LEU A 608 32.39 -22.69 -20.77
CA LEU A 608 32.52 -21.55 -21.68
C LEU A 608 33.08 -20.28 -21.00
N ARG A 609 32.91 -20.13 -19.68
CA ARG A 609 33.43 -19.00 -18.90
C ARG A 609 34.90 -19.15 -18.54
N ASP A 610 35.39 -20.37 -18.42
CA ASP A 610 36.77 -20.65 -17.99
C ASP A 610 37.58 -21.30 -19.13
N PHE A 611 37.16 -21.13 -20.39
CA PHE A 611 37.68 -21.85 -21.55
C PHE A 611 39.20 -21.67 -21.76
N SER A 612 39.75 -20.48 -21.46
CA SER A 612 41.18 -20.17 -21.61
C SER A 612 42.08 -20.71 -20.50
N GLN A 613 41.52 -21.28 -19.42
CA GLN A 613 42.31 -21.82 -18.30
C GLN A 613 42.77 -23.28 -18.52
N PHE A 614 42.45 -23.87 -19.67
CA PHE A 614 42.73 -25.28 -19.94
C PHE A 614 43.90 -25.42 -20.93
N ASN A 615 45.08 -25.79 -20.42
CA ASN A 615 46.35 -25.82 -21.16
C ASN A 615 46.52 -27.01 -22.14
N ASP A 616 45.70 -28.07 -22.08
CA ASP A 616 45.96 -29.35 -22.78
C ASP A 616 45.08 -29.59 -24.02
N ARG A 617 44.85 -28.60 -24.89
CA ARG A 617 43.84 -28.71 -25.97
C ARG A 617 44.42 -28.62 -27.38
N GLY A 618 44.05 -29.58 -28.23
CA GLY A 618 44.47 -29.69 -29.63
C GLY A 618 43.44 -29.19 -30.64
N VAL A 619 43.81 -29.20 -31.92
CA VAL A 619 43.04 -28.72 -33.10
C VAL A 619 41.61 -29.29 -33.17
N GLN A 620 41.32 -30.42 -32.52
CA GLN A 620 39.98 -31.04 -32.47
C GLN A 620 38.94 -30.22 -31.69
N ASP A 621 39.35 -29.42 -30.69
CA ASP A 621 38.44 -28.52 -29.95
C ASP A 621 38.04 -27.29 -30.81
N LEU A 622 38.73 -27.01 -31.93
CA LEU A 622 38.34 -26.01 -32.94
C LEU A 622 37.12 -26.45 -33.77
N VAL A 623 36.82 -27.76 -33.83
CA VAL A 623 35.75 -28.32 -34.66
C VAL A 623 34.36 -28.09 -34.07
N LEU A 624 34.25 -27.86 -32.76
CA LEU A 624 32.97 -27.65 -32.06
C LEU A 624 32.61 -26.17 -31.85
N TRP A 625 33.38 -25.26 -32.44
CA TRP A 625 33.31 -23.83 -32.15
C TRP A 625 32.03 -23.16 -32.61
N ASP A 626 31.55 -23.56 -33.78
CA ASP A 626 30.28 -23.16 -34.33
C ASP A 626 29.13 -23.47 -33.34
N ARG A 627 29.16 -24.63 -32.69
CA ARG A 627 28.18 -25.05 -31.67
C ARG A 627 28.36 -24.30 -30.35
N TYR A 628 29.58 -23.96 -29.94
CA TYR A 628 29.79 -23.16 -28.72
C TYR A 628 29.25 -21.75 -28.85
N LEU A 629 29.40 -21.11 -30.01
CA LEU A 629 28.84 -19.79 -30.29
C LEU A 629 27.32 -19.77 -30.19
N VAL A 630 26.65 -20.83 -30.65
CA VAL A 630 25.20 -20.98 -30.56
C VAL A 630 24.71 -20.89 -29.11
N TYR A 631 25.34 -21.64 -28.21
CA TYR A 631 24.95 -21.63 -26.79
C TYR A 631 25.49 -20.42 -26.02
N ALA A 632 26.64 -19.87 -26.42
CA ALA A 632 27.13 -18.60 -25.89
C ALA A 632 26.15 -17.47 -26.18
N ALA A 633 25.57 -17.42 -27.39
CA ALA A 633 24.52 -16.47 -27.73
C ALA A 633 23.23 -16.72 -26.94
N ALA A 634 22.87 -17.99 -26.72
CA ALA A 634 21.71 -18.32 -25.89
C ALA A 634 21.88 -17.83 -24.43
N PHE A 635 23.10 -17.96 -23.90
CA PHE A 635 23.45 -17.54 -22.54
C PHE A 635 23.76 -16.04 -22.43
N GLY A 636 23.93 -15.34 -23.57
CA GLY A 636 24.28 -13.93 -23.64
C GLY A 636 25.73 -13.63 -23.28
N MET A 637 26.64 -14.54 -23.64
CA MET A 637 28.08 -14.48 -23.34
C MET A 637 28.95 -14.67 -24.61
N THR A 638 28.40 -14.32 -25.78
CA THR A 638 29.08 -14.42 -27.08
C THR A 638 30.38 -13.63 -27.11
N LYS A 639 30.40 -12.41 -26.54
CA LYS A 639 31.58 -11.55 -26.51
C LYS A 639 32.70 -12.18 -25.69
N GLU A 640 32.37 -12.64 -24.49
CA GLU A 640 33.31 -13.26 -23.55
C GLU A 640 33.91 -14.54 -24.15
N VAL A 641 33.06 -15.39 -24.75
CA VAL A 641 33.47 -16.64 -25.39
C VAL A 641 34.39 -16.37 -26.59
N LEU A 642 34.03 -15.43 -27.48
CA LEU A 642 34.89 -15.02 -28.60
C LEU A 642 36.24 -14.48 -28.11
N GLN A 643 36.27 -13.65 -27.07
CA GLN A 643 37.53 -13.12 -26.54
C GLN A 643 38.45 -14.23 -26.01
N GLN A 644 37.90 -15.21 -25.28
CA GLN A 644 38.67 -16.36 -24.80
C GLN A 644 39.19 -17.22 -25.96
N PHE A 645 38.43 -17.30 -27.05
CA PHE A 645 38.88 -18.00 -28.25
C PHE A 645 40.13 -17.39 -28.86
N HIS A 646 40.09 -16.07 -29.06
CA HIS A 646 41.18 -15.34 -29.68
C HIS A 646 42.46 -15.45 -28.84
N GLN A 647 42.33 -15.43 -27.51
CA GLN A 647 43.45 -15.69 -26.60
C GLN A 647 44.06 -17.07 -26.83
N GLN A 648 43.22 -18.11 -26.97
CA GLN A 648 43.69 -19.48 -27.21
C GLN A 648 44.38 -19.64 -28.57
N ILE A 649 43.79 -19.13 -29.66
CA ILE A 649 44.41 -19.17 -31.00
C ILE A 649 45.74 -18.41 -30.98
N SER A 650 45.78 -17.22 -30.38
CA SER A 650 47.00 -16.41 -30.28
C SER A 650 48.08 -17.14 -29.48
N ALA A 651 47.71 -17.85 -28.40
CA ALA A 651 48.64 -18.67 -27.63
C ALA A 651 49.18 -19.87 -28.44
N MET A 652 48.31 -20.57 -29.19
CA MET A 652 48.72 -21.67 -30.09
C MET A 652 49.67 -21.18 -31.18
N ASN A 653 49.40 -20.01 -31.77
CA ASN A 653 50.28 -19.39 -32.77
C ASN A 653 51.64 -18.99 -32.19
N ALA A 654 51.66 -18.44 -30.97
CA ALA A 654 52.90 -18.10 -30.27
C ALA A 654 53.75 -19.35 -29.94
N MET A 655 53.11 -20.47 -29.56
CA MET A 655 53.78 -21.75 -29.35
C MET A 655 54.35 -22.33 -30.65
N GLY A 656 53.60 -22.27 -31.75
CA GLY A 656 54.07 -22.72 -33.07
C GLY A 656 55.26 -21.91 -33.61
N GLN A 657 55.29 -20.60 -33.37
CA GLN A 657 56.44 -19.74 -33.71
C GLN A 657 57.67 -19.98 -32.82
N ALA A 658 57.48 -20.42 -31.57
CA ALA A 658 58.60 -20.81 -30.70
C ALA A 658 59.23 -22.16 -31.12
N GLN A 659 58.44 -23.05 -31.72
CA GLN A 659 58.89 -24.37 -32.19
C GLN A 659 59.49 -24.35 -33.62
N SER A 660 59.24 -23.33 -34.43
CA SER A 660 59.81 -23.22 -35.79
C SER A 660 61.31 -22.91 -35.84
N GLY A 661 61.96 -22.74 -34.67
CA GLY A 661 63.42 -22.70 -34.56
C GLY A 661 64.11 -24.08 -34.68
N VAL A 662 63.35 -25.18 -34.66
CA VAL A 662 63.88 -26.55 -34.77
C VAL A 662 62.92 -27.39 -35.62
N ASP A 663 63.39 -27.79 -36.81
CA ASP A 663 62.80 -28.76 -37.74
C ASP A 663 61.45 -28.41 -38.39
N GLY A 664 61.52 -27.93 -39.65
CA GLY A 664 60.43 -27.41 -40.48
C GLY A 664 59.34 -28.39 -40.96
N GLN A 665 59.08 -29.48 -40.24
CA GLN A 665 57.98 -30.43 -40.55
C GLN A 665 56.78 -30.30 -39.61
N ALA A 666 56.95 -29.79 -38.38
CA ALA A 666 55.84 -29.59 -37.44
C ALA A 666 54.90 -28.42 -37.83
N SER A 667 55.43 -27.44 -38.56
CA SER A 667 54.68 -26.27 -39.03
C SER A 667 53.65 -26.60 -40.11
N LEU A 668 53.90 -27.63 -40.95
CA LEU A 668 52.99 -28.05 -42.01
C LEU A 668 51.73 -28.76 -41.48
N GLY A 669 51.86 -29.54 -40.41
CA GLY A 669 50.72 -30.24 -39.78
C GLY A 669 49.78 -29.30 -39.02
N MET A 670 50.33 -28.28 -38.34
CA MET A 670 49.53 -27.25 -37.67
C MET A 670 48.96 -26.22 -38.66
N ALA A 671 49.70 -25.83 -39.70
CA ALA A 671 49.18 -24.96 -40.75
C ALA A 671 48.06 -25.64 -41.55
N ALA A 672 48.21 -26.90 -41.94
CA ALA A 672 47.14 -27.66 -42.60
C ALA A 672 45.92 -27.86 -41.66
N GLY A 673 46.12 -28.11 -40.37
CA GLY A 673 45.04 -28.17 -39.39
C GLY A 673 44.28 -26.85 -39.22
N MET A 674 44.99 -25.71 -39.34
CA MET A 674 44.37 -24.38 -39.34
C MET A 674 43.66 -24.08 -40.66
N ASP A 675 44.23 -24.42 -41.81
CA ASP A 675 43.60 -24.26 -43.14
C ASP A 675 42.31 -25.11 -43.27
N TYR A 676 42.30 -26.31 -42.70
CA TYR A 676 41.09 -27.16 -42.56
C TYR A 676 40.05 -26.56 -41.61
N SER A 677 40.47 -25.87 -40.53
CA SER A 677 39.55 -25.18 -39.62
C SER A 677 39.00 -23.86 -40.20
N MET A 678 39.76 -23.21 -41.08
CA MET A 678 39.42 -21.94 -41.76
C MET A 678 38.51 -22.16 -42.98
N SER A 679 38.69 -23.27 -43.69
CA SER A 679 37.75 -23.70 -44.75
C SER A 679 36.39 -24.15 -44.20
N ALA A 680 36.32 -24.55 -42.93
CA ALA A 680 35.07 -24.89 -42.24
C ALA A 680 34.20 -23.66 -41.90
N THR A 681 34.76 -22.45 -41.88
CA THR A 681 34.09 -21.19 -41.52
C THR A 681 33.75 -20.28 -42.72
N ARG A 682 33.81 -20.76 -43.96
CA ARG A 682 33.46 -19.96 -45.17
C ARG A 682 32.05 -19.33 -45.14
N TRP A 683 31.15 -19.91 -44.35
CA TRP A 683 29.76 -19.47 -44.17
C TRP A 683 29.60 -18.41 -43.06
N PHE A 684 30.71 -18.06 -42.40
CA PHE A 684 30.79 -17.17 -41.25
C PHE A 684 32.09 -16.36 -41.26
N TRP A 685 32.04 -15.09 -41.66
CA TRP A 685 33.24 -14.27 -41.76
C TRP A 685 33.84 -13.86 -40.40
N MET A 686 35.16 -14.05 -40.21
CA MET A 686 35.93 -13.61 -39.03
C MET A 686 37.19 -12.81 -39.44
N PRO A 687 37.41 -11.58 -38.95
CA PRO A 687 38.45 -10.67 -39.45
C PRO A 687 39.89 -11.04 -39.10
N ASP A 688 40.17 -11.66 -37.94
CA ASP A 688 41.55 -11.80 -37.42
C ASP A 688 42.12 -13.22 -37.56
N ILE A 689 41.33 -14.15 -38.05
CA ILE A 689 41.81 -15.50 -38.41
C ILE A 689 42.56 -15.43 -39.76
N LEU A 690 42.17 -14.54 -40.67
CA LEU A 690 42.76 -14.41 -42.01
C LEU A 690 44.15 -13.73 -42.06
N VAL A 691 44.65 -13.15 -40.95
CA VAL A 691 45.86 -12.29 -40.96
C VAL A 691 47.16 -13.05 -40.63
N SER A 692 47.12 -14.32 -40.22
CA SER A 692 48.34 -15.09 -39.88
C SER A 692 49.15 -15.65 -41.07
N HIS A 693 48.80 -15.32 -42.32
CA HIS A 693 49.58 -15.71 -43.51
C HIS A 693 50.44 -14.59 -44.11
N LYS A 694 50.98 -13.67 -43.29
CA LYS A 694 51.89 -12.60 -43.75
C LYS A 694 53.29 -13.05 -44.21
N SER A 695 53.62 -14.36 -44.29
CA SER A 695 55.02 -14.76 -44.51
C SER A 695 55.31 -15.99 -45.38
N PHE A 696 54.37 -16.57 -46.15
CA PHE A 696 54.68 -17.83 -46.89
C PHE A 696 54.48 -17.81 -48.42
N TRP A 697 53.94 -16.75 -49.02
CA TRP A 697 53.72 -16.69 -50.49
C TRP A 697 54.42 -15.50 -51.15
N GLY A 698 55.75 -15.43 -50.97
CA GLY A 698 56.56 -14.36 -51.54
C GLY A 698 58.05 -14.70 -51.58
N SER A 699 58.43 -15.81 -52.20
CA SER A 699 59.79 -16.00 -52.70
C SER A 699 59.85 -17.16 -53.69
N GLY A 700 60.03 -16.83 -54.97
CA GLY A 700 60.42 -17.78 -55.99
C GLY A 700 59.47 -17.83 -57.18
N MET A 701 59.60 -16.87 -58.11
CA MET A 701 59.68 -17.13 -59.56
C MET A 701 59.82 -15.83 -60.37
N GLY A 702 61.04 -15.60 -60.86
CA GLY A 702 61.38 -15.17 -62.23
C GLY A 702 60.74 -13.93 -62.85
N GLU A 703 61.57 -12.92 -63.10
CA GLU A 703 61.35 -11.81 -64.03
C GLU A 703 60.94 -12.28 -65.44
N SER A 704 59.80 -11.79 -65.96
CA SER A 704 59.69 -11.28 -67.33
C SER A 704 58.32 -10.64 -67.62
N SER A 705 58.35 -9.47 -68.26
CA SER A 705 57.29 -8.77 -69.01
C SER A 705 56.06 -8.18 -68.28
N GLY A 706 56.23 -6.95 -67.79
CA GLY A 706 55.60 -5.79 -68.45
C GLY A 706 54.08 -5.63 -68.45
N LEU A 707 53.47 -5.53 -67.26
CA LEU A 707 52.34 -4.63 -66.95
C LEU A 707 52.30 -4.51 -65.42
N GLY A 708 52.39 -3.29 -64.89
CA GLY A 708 52.66 -3.00 -63.48
C GLY A 708 51.65 -3.62 -62.51
N GLY A 709 52.03 -4.74 -61.89
CA GLY A 709 51.38 -5.33 -60.74
C GLY A 709 51.87 -4.69 -59.44
N GLN A 710 51.34 -3.51 -59.13
CA GLN A 710 51.12 -3.13 -57.73
C GLN A 710 49.69 -3.51 -57.38
N GLY A 711 49.49 -4.12 -56.21
CA GLY A 711 48.16 -4.36 -55.67
C GLY A 711 47.75 -5.83 -55.76
N PHE A 712 47.65 -6.46 -54.59
CA PHE A 712 46.54 -7.33 -54.18
C PHE A 712 46.84 -8.02 -52.84
N ALA A 713 48.12 -8.20 -52.46
CA ALA A 713 48.50 -8.85 -51.19
C ALA A 713 48.78 -7.87 -50.03
N ASN A 714 49.10 -6.60 -50.31
CA ASN A 714 49.38 -5.58 -49.29
C ASN A 714 48.12 -4.86 -48.77
N ASP A 715 46.96 -5.07 -49.40
CA ASP A 715 45.72 -4.31 -49.17
C ASP A 715 44.53 -5.15 -48.68
N MET A 716 44.76 -6.32 -48.07
CA MET A 716 43.67 -6.92 -47.28
C MET A 716 43.41 -6.04 -46.05
N PRO A 717 42.18 -5.50 -45.86
CA PRO A 717 41.90 -4.52 -44.83
C PRO A 717 41.83 -5.22 -43.47
N SER A 718 42.95 -5.20 -42.76
CA SER A 718 43.01 -5.34 -41.29
C SER A 718 42.29 -4.19 -40.55
N SER A 719 41.47 -3.39 -41.25
CA SER A 719 40.94 -2.09 -40.78
C SER A 719 39.41 -1.96 -40.83
N ALA A 720 38.66 -3.05 -41.01
CA ALA A 720 37.20 -3.02 -40.81
C ALA A 720 36.84 -2.97 -39.30
N PHE A 721 37.70 -3.54 -38.44
CA PHE A 721 37.60 -3.52 -36.98
C PHE A 721 38.99 -3.22 -36.40
N ASN A 722 39.11 -2.33 -35.40
CA ASN A 722 40.43 -1.88 -34.91
C ASN A 722 41.18 -2.97 -34.12
N ASN A 723 40.47 -3.99 -33.61
CA ASN A 723 40.99 -5.20 -32.98
C ASN A 723 39.89 -6.29 -32.91
N PHE A 724 40.24 -7.53 -32.57
CA PHE A 724 39.29 -8.64 -32.43
C PHE A 724 38.22 -8.41 -31.34
N GLY A 725 38.54 -7.63 -30.29
CA GLY A 725 37.59 -7.28 -29.24
C GLY A 725 36.43 -6.42 -29.75
N ASP A 726 36.72 -5.46 -30.62
CA ASP A 726 35.73 -4.60 -31.29
C ASP A 726 34.84 -5.42 -32.23
N PHE A 727 35.45 -6.35 -32.99
CA PHE A 727 34.70 -7.32 -33.79
C PHE A 727 33.75 -8.17 -32.93
N ALA A 728 34.22 -8.75 -31.82
CA ALA A 728 33.38 -9.59 -30.96
C ALA A 728 32.20 -8.82 -30.35
N SER A 729 32.37 -7.54 -30.01
CA SER A 729 31.27 -6.68 -29.57
C SER A 729 30.29 -6.33 -30.68
N ASP A 730 30.80 -5.91 -31.85
CA ASP A 730 29.95 -5.49 -32.96
C ASP A 730 29.18 -6.68 -33.52
N PHE A 731 29.85 -7.83 -33.65
CA PHE A 731 29.26 -9.12 -33.97
C PHE A 731 28.10 -9.48 -33.03
N SER A 732 28.34 -9.47 -31.71
CA SER A 732 27.28 -9.75 -30.73
C SER A 732 26.15 -8.73 -30.83
N SER A 733 26.45 -7.46 -31.13
CA SER A 733 25.45 -6.39 -31.26
C SER A 733 24.57 -6.57 -32.50
N SER A 734 25.14 -6.97 -33.64
CA SER A 734 24.41 -7.17 -34.88
C SER A 734 23.42 -8.33 -34.79
N PHE A 735 23.83 -9.46 -34.19
CA PHE A 735 22.91 -10.58 -33.96
C PHE A 735 21.79 -10.22 -32.98
N SER A 736 22.10 -9.42 -31.95
CA SER A 736 21.08 -8.89 -31.03
C SER A 736 20.11 -7.95 -31.76
N SER A 737 20.60 -7.13 -32.70
CA SER A 737 19.80 -6.20 -33.51
C SER A 737 18.86 -6.93 -34.48
N ILE A 738 19.34 -8.00 -35.13
CA ILE A 738 18.50 -8.89 -35.94
C ILE A 738 17.43 -9.54 -35.06
N GLY A 739 17.81 -10.04 -33.89
CA GLY A 739 16.88 -10.62 -32.92
C GLY A 739 15.83 -9.62 -32.45
N ASP A 740 16.20 -8.36 -32.24
CA ASP A 740 15.29 -7.27 -31.90
C ASP A 740 14.36 -6.89 -33.06
N THR A 741 14.86 -6.93 -34.29
CA THR A 741 14.07 -6.67 -35.50
C THR A 741 12.93 -7.68 -35.63
N VAL A 742 13.26 -8.97 -35.62
CA VAL A 742 12.27 -10.07 -35.68
C VAL A 742 11.38 -10.03 -34.43
N GLY A 743 11.95 -9.82 -33.24
CA GLY A 743 11.21 -9.69 -31.98
C GLY A 743 10.19 -8.54 -31.99
N SER A 744 10.53 -7.40 -32.60
CA SER A 744 9.65 -6.25 -32.75
C SER A 744 8.50 -6.53 -33.71
N ALA A 745 8.77 -7.20 -34.83
CA ALA A 745 7.75 -7.59 -35.79
C ALA A 745 6.75 -8.59 -35.17
N ILE A 746 7.24 -9.52 -34.34
CA ILE A 746 6.39 -10.40 -33.53
C ILE A 746 5.49 -9.56 -32.62
N SER A 747 6.05 -8.65 -31.80
CA SER A 747 5.25 -7.83 -30.88
C SER A 747 4.17 -7.01 -31.60
N GLN A 748 4.48 -6.45 -32.77
CA GLN A 748 3.51 -5.74 -33.60
C GLN A 748 2.39 -6.66 -34.12
N ALA A 749 2.70 -7.92 -34.44
CA ALA A 749 1.71 -8.90 -34.88
C ALA A 749 0.69 -9.28 -33.80
N TYR A 750 1.02 -9.12 -32.51
CA TYR A 750 0.14 -9.43 -31.37
C TYR A 750 -0.77 -8.27 -30.92
N GLY A 751 -0.55 -7.05 -31.40
CA GLY A 751 -1.32 -5.86 -31.02
C GLY A 751 -0.95 -5.32 -29.64
N SER A 752 -0.81 -4.01 -29.52
CA SER A 752 -0.53 -3.32 -28.26
C SER A 752 -1.82 -3.20 -27.43
N SER A 753 -1.90 -3.95 -26.34
CA SER A 753 -2.82 -3.70 -25.24
C SER A 753 -2.06 -3.75 -23.93
N ASP A 754 -1.78 -2.60 -23.33
CA ASP A 754 -1.86 -2.53 -21.88
C ASP A 754 -2.32 -1.16 -21.36
N SER A 755 -3.17 -1.30 -20.37
CA SER A 755 -3.83 -0.35 -19.51
C SER A 755 -2.85 0.41 -18.61
N GLY A 756 -2.84 1.73 -18.76
CA GLY A 756 -2.25 2.65 -17.78
C GLY A 756 -3.29 3.03 -16.73
N TYR A 757 -3.35 2.30 -15.61
CA TYR A 757 -3.99 2.79 -14.40
C TYR A 757 -3.17 3.95 -13.82
N SER A 758 -3.62 5.18 -14.01
CA SER A 758 -3.12 6.37 -13.34
C SER A 758 -3.84 6.59 -12.01
N ASN A 759 -3.05 6.77 -10.97
CA ASN A 759 -3.46 7.02 -9.59
C ASN A 759 -3.55 8.54 -9.30
N SER A 760 -4.70 9.00 -8.79
CA SER A 760 -4.90 10.25 -8.03
C SER A 760 -6.32 10.18 -7.47
N GLY A 761 -6.64 10.29 -6.18
CA GLY A 761 -6.13 11.16 -5.14
C GLY A 761 -7.37 11.83 -4.53
N TYR A 762 -7.88 11.34 -3.40
CA TYR A 762 -8.97 11.97 -2.67
C TYR A 762 -8.78 11.85 -1.14
N SER A 763 -8.79 13.01 -0.52
CA SER A 763 -8.88 13.32 0.91
C SER A 763 -10.30 13.12 1.44
N GLY A 764 -10.44 12.71 2.71
CA GLY A 764 -11.74 12.75 3.40
C GLY A 764 -11.69 12.06 4.77
N GLY A 765 -11.77 12.85 5.83
CA GLY A 765 -11.82 12.39 7.21
C GLY A 765 -13.23 11.99 7.68
N GLY A 766 -13.29 11.21 8.75
CA GLY A 766 -14.50 10.87 9.48
C GLY A 766 -14.10 10.27 10.84
N GLY A 767 -14.48 10.93 11.92
CA GLY A 767 -14.20 10.52 13.30
C GLY A 767 -15.39 9.87 13.98
N PHE A 768 -15.13 9.12 15.06
CA PHE A 768 -16.14 8.65 16.02
C PHE A 768 -15.46 8.31 17.39
N SER A 769 -16.11 8.80 18.46
CA SER A 769 -15.90 8.95 19.92
C SER A 769 -15.86 7.73 20.89
N GLY A 770 -15.24 7.82 22.07
CA GLY A 770 -15.81 7.06 23.21
C GLY A 770 -15.07 7.02 24.55
N GLY A 771 -15.79 7.44 25.59
CA GLY A 771 -15.50 7.27 27.02
C GLY A 771 -16.12 8.46 27.78
N GLY A 772 -16.98 8.34 28.78
CA GLY A 772 -17.61 7.21 29.45
C GLY A 772 -18.00 7.66 30.86
N GLY A 773 -19.27 7.47 31.24
CA GLY A 773 -19.74 7.60 32.61
C GLY A 773 -21.22 7.23 32.73
N PHE A 774 -21.75 7.23 33.94
CA PHE A 774 -22.97 6.55 34.37
C PHE A 774 -24.29 7.28 34.08
N GLY A 775 -25.15 6.61 33.30
CA GLY A 775 -26.49 7.04 33.02
C GLY A 775 -27.50 6.03 33.57
N GLY A 776 -27.87 6.17 34.85
CA GLY A 776 -29.12 5.61 35.38
C GLY A 776 -29.77 6.57 36.37
N GLY A 777 -30.74 7.35 35.90
CA GLY A 777 -31.45 8.40 36.64
C GLY A 777 -32.41 9.11 35.68
N GLY A 778 -33.63 9.33 36.11
CA GLY A 778 -34.72 9.86 35.27
C GLY A 778 -35.99 10.03 36.11
N GLY A 779 -35.81 10.47 37.35
CA GLY A 779 -36.87 10.56 38.33
C GLY A 779 -36.97 11.91 39.02
N GLY A 780 -36.07 12.87 38.73
CA GLY A 780 -36.11 14.23 39.28
C GLY A 780 -37.02 15.14 38.45
N GLY A 781 -38.06 15.69 39.05
CA GLY A 781 -38.68 16.95 38.67
C GLY A 781 -37.82 18.16 39.07
N GLY A 782 -38.15 19.30 38.48
CA GLY A 782 -37.48 20.58 38.64
C GLY A 782 -36.36 20.85 37.64
N GLY A 783 -36.15 19.99 36.63
CA GLY A 783 -34.93 20.04 35.84
C GLY A 783 -34.89 20.89 34.59
N GLY A 784 -33.72 21.51 34.37
CA GLY A 784 -33.41 22.53 33.38
C GLY A 784 -33.04 21.96 32.00
N SER A 785 -33.77 22.34 30.96
CA SER A 785 -33.20 22.40 29.60
C SER A 785 -33.02 23.85 29.19
N PHE A 786 -31.89 24.16 28.55
CA PHE A 786 -31.50 25.53 28.27
C PHE A 786 -31.59 25.83 26.78
N GLY A 787 -31.82 27.09 26.42
CA GLY A 787 -31.83 27.50 25.03
C GLY A 787 -31.80 29.01 24.84
N GLY A 788 -31.78 29.40 23.57
CA GLY A 788 -31.82 30.80 23.14
C GLY A 788 -32.52 30.96 21.80
N ARG A 789 -33.25 32.06 21.65
CA ARG A 789 -34.03 32.42 20.46
C ARG A 789 -33.63 33.77 19.91
#